data_AF-E4LI15-F1
#
_entry.id   AF-E4LI15-F1
#
_cell.length_a   1.000
_cell.length_b   1.000
_cell.length_c   1.000
_cell.angle_alpha   90.00
_cell.angle_beta   90.00
_cell.angle_gamma   90.00
#
_symmetry.space_group_name_H-M   'P 1'
#
loop_
_entity.id
_entity.type
_entity.pdbx_description
1 polymer ?
#
loop_
_entity_poly.entity_id
_entity_poly.type
_entity_poly.pdbx_seq_one_letter_code
_entity_poly.pdbx_strand_id
1 'polypeptide(L)'
;MNKTYRILPSAEDMLLRLIRGLSLSDAERELLCASTLRHVEVSAESNEWELVVGTSAVLSEELIARICAQIAENYGLAEVFLQQNVVALERAVAPVWERTVNQAAAGDAVLFHTLRQSRYAVDGNVLRLEAPGRFGAELLGTRTVTRRLEEAIRMNVGCACRVVCAECAIAEDAAQPAWTPPPVPVTAKKSASAAQPASSRASRGAKKGAPLPESVIIGRVVQGEARELGVVEDEIKNIVLEGEIFAPQANKLKSGAYILLLKFADKTNGIACKKFFGIRGKATQEEIDAEVERILKAIGKGCAVRIQGKIEYDKFVSDYVLFIDSIEKRKVPQREDNAAEKRVELHAHTKMSALDAVVPPKTLVETAARWGWPAVAITDHGVVQAFPEAMNTARALKKKGVDIKIIYGMEGYLIDDPAQQRSNHIIFLAKNKTGLYNLYKLVSISHIRFFRGSKKRGRPCVPRAILEEYRDGLIVGSACEAGELIRAIVRGESDEELERIAAFYDFLEIQPIHNNDFLKIDDRFPIRDDEDLRNINRKVSELADKLGKPLIATCDVHFLNPEDAVYRAMLQKANGYRDADRQPPLYLRTTDEMLAEFDYLGAERAYECVVTNPRRIADEVEEFLPIPDELYAPMVPGADREIEEMSYRKARRLYGENLPKIVSDRLDLELKPILKHGFSALYIIAQRLVKKSNDDGYLVGSRGSVGSSFVATMIGVTEVNPLPPHYRCKHCQYNKFITDGSVGSGFDLPSMDCPVCGTPLIKDGHNIPFAVFLGFDGDKVPDIDLNFSGDYQPVAHKYTEVLFGKMNVFRAGTIAGLQDKNAYGYAMHYYEDMGVQKGRPYIEHMMRGCMGVKATTGQHAGGIMVVPRDMDVHYFTPIQRPANNMESDTLTTHFDYHSISERLVKLDILGHDDPTVIKMLEELTHRDPETIPFDDPATMSIFTSTDALGITPEELGANMGTYGIPEFRTSFTQKMIDDSNPDCFADLVRISGFSHGTNVWLGNAQDLIKAGTSTLKDAISARDDIMNYLMQNGIDPLLSFKTMENVRKGKGIAPDVVEKLYAGGIPEWYVESCQKIKYLFPRAHATAYVMMGYRIAFCKVHYPLAYYAAYFSIRADEFDANIIAKGRDAIKAAIDALNAEAREHRGKLDNKKQDTLIVLQLAWEMYLRGFACEPVDIYTSNAETFILHEKSLLPPLTALPGMGQKAAQAIVEARKDGVFISIEDLATRAHVPAPSIEVLRAHGCLAGMTESNQVELFA
;
A
#
# COMPACT_ATOMS: atom_id res chain seq x y z
N MET A 1 42.17 17.39 -25.94
CA MET A 1 41.56 17.98 -24.73
C MET A 1 42.56 17.81 -23.61
N ASN A 2 43.23 18.88 -23.17
CA ASN A 2 44.08 18.85 -21.96
C ASN A 2 43.20 18.43 -20.79
N LYS A 3 43.52 17.32 -20.12
CA LYS A 3 42.79 16.88 -18.92
C LYS A 3 43.48 17.47 -17.70
N THR A 4 42.88 18.51 -17.13
CA THR A 4 43.23 19.02 -15.80
C THR A 4 42.40 18.29 -14.74
N TYR A 5 43.04 17.81 -13.68
CA TYR A 5 42.39 17.08 -12.59
C TYR A 5 42.26 17.99 -11.36
N ARG A 6 41.11 17.99 -10.69
CA ARG A 6 40.89 18.77 -9.47
C ARG A 6 40.86 17.84 -8.26
N ILE A 7 41.80 18.03 -7.33
CA ILE A 7 42.01 17.19 -6.14
C ILE A 7 41.62 17.97 -4.89
N LEU A 8 40.80 17.36 -4.02
CA LEU A 8 40.39 17.92 -2.73
C LEU A 8 41.26 17.36 -1.59
N PRO A 9 41.61 18.16 -0.58
CA PRO A 9 42.44 17.71 0.53
C PRO A 9 41.68 16.75 1.46
N SER A 10 42.36 15.70 1.92
CA SER A 10 41.80 14.67 2.82
C SER A 10 42.02 14.94 4.31
N ALA A 11 42.81 15.96 4.67
CA ALA A 11 43.10 16.34 6.05
C ALA A 11 43.35 17.86 6.18
N GLU A 12 43.16 18.38 7.39
CA GLU A 12 43.19 19.83 7.67
C GLU A 12 44.60 20.44 7.62
N ASP A 13 45.63 19.65 7.88
CA ASP A 13 47.04 20.05 7.89
C ASP A 13 47.72 19.81 6.54
N MET A 14 46.97 19.46 5.49
CA MET A 14 47.53 19.12 4.18
C MET A 14 48.41 20.23 3.59
N LEU A 15 48.06 21.51 3.81
CA LEU A 15 48.91 22.63 3.40
C LEU A 15 50.29 22.56 4.07
N LEU A 16 50.32 22.30 5.38
CA LEU A 16 51.55 22.19 6.17
C LEU A 16 52.37 20.94 5.78
N ARG A 17 51.69 19.85 5.39
CA ARG A 17 52.35 18.64 4.89
C ARG A 17 53.01 18.86 3.54
N LEU A 18 52.36 19.60 2.64
CA LEU A 18 52.91 19.91 1.30
C LEU A 18 54.19 20.76 1.41
N ILE A 19 54.24 21.70 2.35
CA ILE A 19 55.39 22.60 2.57
C ILE A 19 56.40 22.05 3.60
N ARG A 20 56.36 20.75 3.92
CA ARG A 20 57.26 20.15 4.89
C ARG A 20 58.71 20.38 4.47
N GLY A 21 59.52 20.96 5.37
CA GLY A 21 60.90 21.36 5.09
C GLY A 21 61.09 22.88 5.01
N LEU A 22 60.02 23.65 4.80
CA LEU A 22 60.12 25.11 4.73
C LEU A 22 60.40 25.72 6.11
N SER A 23 61.47 26.50 6.23
CA SER A 23 61.76 27.31 7.42
C SER A 23 60.78 28.47 7.50
N LEU A 24 59.99 28.56 8.58
CA LEU A 24 58.97 29.59 8.82
C LEU A 24 59.26 30.33 10.13
N SER A 25 59.07 31.65 10.14
CA SER A 25 59.00 32.44 11.39
C SER A 25 57.74 32.10 12.19
N ASP A 26 57.69 32.46 13.46
CA ASP A 26 56.53 32.19 14.32
C ASP A 26 55.24 32.83 13.79
N ALA A 27 55.34 34.05 13.24
CA ALA A 27 54.20 34.76 12.63
C ALA A 27 53.73 34.11 11.32
N GLU A 28 54.65 33.68 10.44
CA GLU A 28 54.29 32.96 9.21
C GLU A 28 53.68 31.58 9.52
N ARG A 29 54.19 30.91 10.56
CA ARG A 29 53.66 29.62 11.01
C ARG A 29 52.23 29.76 11.53
N GLU A 30 51.96 30.76 12.36
CA GLU A 30 50.62 31.03 12.87
C GLU A 30 49.64 31.37 11.73
N LEU A 31 50.09 32.18 10.77
CA LEU A 31 49.31 32.55 9.59
C LEU A 31 48.96 31.35 8.70
N LEU A 32 49.92 30.44 8.46
CA LEU A 32 49.70 29.24 7.64
C LEU A 32 48.90 28.17 8.38
N CYS A 33 49.03 28.06 9.72
CA CYS A 33 48.16 27.21 10.53
C CYS A 33 46.69 27.68 10.51
N ALA A 34 46.46 28.99 10.38
CA ALA A 34 45.13 29.57 10.23
C ALA A 34 44.58 29.52 8.78
N SER A 35 45.39 29.07 7.82
CA SER A 35 45.05 28.97 6.40
C SER A 35 44.59 27.56 6.03
N THR A 36 43.74 27.42 5.01
CA THR A 36 43.19 26.11 4.59
C THR A 36 43.36 25.91 3.09
N LEU A 37 43.98 24.80 2.69
CA LEU A 37 44.02 24.38 1.29
C LEU A 37 42.60 24.01 0.86
N ARG A 38 42.07 24.60 -0.22
CA ARG A 38 40.72 24.32 -0.71
C ARG A 38 40.71 23.19 -1.73
N HIS A 39 41.60 23.26 -2.70
CA HIS A 39 41.81 22.23 -3.72
C HIS A 39 43.14 22.49 -4.44
N VAL A 40 43.59 21.48 -5.17
CA VAL A 40 44.75 21.55 -6.07
C VAL A 40 44.30 21.16 -7.47
N GLU A 41 44.58 21.98 -8.46
CA GLU A 41 44.40 21.64 -9.87
C GLU A 41 45.72 21.10 -10.43
N VAL A 42 45.67 19.94 -11.09
CA VAL A 42 46.82 19.19 -11.56
C VAL A 42 46.75 19.04 -13.07
N SER A 43 47.75 19.58 -13.76
CA SER A 43 47.93 19.39 -15.20
C SER A 43 48.92 18.25 -15.45
N ALA A 44 48.40 17.09 -15.87
CA ALA A 44 49.21 15.88 -16.05
C ALA A 44 50.20 15.96 -17.23
N GLU A 45 49.94 16.82 -18.22
CA GLU A 45 50.81 16.99 -19.39
C GLU A 45 51.94 18.00 -19.15
N SER A 46 51.68 19.08 -18.40
CA SER A 46 52.70 20.11 -18.08
C SER A 46 53.45 19.85 -16.76
N ASN A 47 53.01 18.88 -15.95
CA ASN A 47 53.57 18.59 -14.62
C ASN A 47 53.54 19.81 -13.67
N GLU A 48 52.43 20.56 -13.73
CA GLU A 48 52.21 21.80 -12.98
C GLU A 48 51.03 21.65 -12.02
N TRP A 49 51.16 22.22 -10.81
CA TRP A 49 50.10 22.25 -9.81
C TRP A 49 49.68 23.68 -9.50
N GLU A 50 48.37 23.92 -9.41
CA GLU A 50 47.80 25.17 -8.93
C GLU A 50 47.04 24.93 -7.61
N LEU A 51 47.52 25.52 -6.52
CA LEU A 51 46.94 25.41 -5.19
C LEU A 51 46.05 26.60 -4.91
N VAL A 52 44.80 26.35 -4.52
CA VAL A 52 43.89 27.39 -4.05
C VAL A 52 43.81 27.35 -2.53
N VAL A 53 44.32 28.38 -1.85
CA VAL A 53 44.41 28.45 -0.37
C VAL A 53 43.50 29.56 0.16
N GLY A 54 42.62 29.23 1.11
CA GLY A 54 41.85 30.20 1.87
C GLY A 54 42.68 30.77 3.03
N THR A 55 42.84 32.09 3.09
CA THR A 55 43.66 32.76 4.11
C THR A 55 42.83 33.83 4.82
N SER A 56 43.15 34.10 6.09
CA SER A 56 42.49 35.16 6.87
C SER A 56 43.15 36.53 6.66
N ALA A 57 44.38 36.56 6.16
CA ALA A 57 45.08 37.76 5.71
C ALA A 57 45.91 37.45 4.45
N VAL A 58 46.30 38.50 3.73
CA VAL A 58 47.11 38.39 2.51
C VAL A 58 48.49 37.83 2.87
N LEU A 59 48.88 36.71 2.26
CA LEU A 59 50.25 36.18 2.30
C LEU A 59 51.15 37.07 1.45
N SER A 60 52.33 37.42 1.97
CA SER A 60 53.34 38.18 1.22
C SER A 60 53.85 37.37 0.01
N GLU A 61 54.16 38.04 -1.10
CA GLU A 61 54.70 37.42 -2.31
C GLU A 61 55.97 36.58 -2.06
N GLU A 62 56.84 37.04 -1.15
CA GLU A 62 58.07 36.30 -0.76
C GLU A 62 57.76 34.96 -0.09
N LEU A 63 56.74 34.92 0.77
CA LEU A 63 56.27 33.68 1.41
C LEU A 63 55.59 32.74 0.40
N ILE A 64 54.81 33.28 -0.53
CA ILE A 64 54.17 32.50 -1.59
C ILE A 64 55.24 31.84 -2.48
N ALA A 65 56.24 32.61 -2.92
CA ALA A 65 57.33 32.08 -3.73
C ALA A 65 58.08 30.95 -3.01
N ARG A 66 58.36 31.12 -1.72
CA ARG A 66 58.98 30.09 -0.87
C ARG A 66 58.12 28.84 -0.72
N ILE A 67 56.80 28.98 -0.58
CA ILE A 67 55.85 27.85 -0.52
C ILE A 67 55.83 27.09 -1.85
N CYS A 68 55.67 27.78 -2.98
CA CYS A 68 55.65 27.16 -4.30
C CYS A 68 56.95 26.44 -4.60
N ALA A 69 58.11 27.05 -4.31
CA ALA A 69 59.42 26.44 -4.50
C ALA A 69 59.58 25.16 -3.68
N GLN A 70 59.17 25.18 -2.40
CA GLN A 70 59.26 24.00 -1.53
C GLN A 70 58.38 22.83 -2.04
N ILE A 71 57.17 23.13 -2.52
CA ILE A 71 56.26 22.10 -3.04
C ILE A 71 56.80 21.54 -4.36
N ALA A 72 57.31 22.39 -5.24
CA ALA A 72 57.92 21.96 -6.49
C ALA A 72 59.10 21.01 -6.25
N GLU A 73 59.96 21.33 -5.27
CA GLU A 73 61.07 20.48 -4.85
C GLU A 73 60.60 19.16 -4.23
N ASN A 74 59.66 19.21 -3.29
CA ASN A 74 59.17 18.04 -2.56
C ASN A 74 58.54 16.97 -3.47
N TYR A 75 57.96 17.39 -4.60
CA TYR A 75 57.19 16.52 -5.49
C TYR A 75 57.71 16.45 -6.94
N GLY A 76 58.85 17.08 -7.25
CA GLY A 76 59.47 17.05 -8.58
C GLY A 76 58.61 17.67 -9.68
N LEU A 77 57.94 18.78 -9.38
CA LEU A 77 57.02 19.48 -10.29
C LEU A 77 57.76 20.50 -11.14
N ALA A 78 57.26 20.76 -12.36
CA ALA A 78 57.84 21.75 -13.26
C ALA A 78 57.60 23.18 -12.76
N GLU A 79 56.37 23.47 -12.32
CA GLU A 79 56.00 24.74 -11.73
C GLU A 79 54.82 24.57 -10.75
N VAL A 80 54.76 25.43 -9.73
CA VAL A 80 53.68 25.43 -8.74
C VAL A 80 53.15 26.85 -8.59
N PHE A 81 51.85 27.01 -8.79
CA PHE A 81 51.14 28.27 -8.58
C PHE A 81 50.32 28.20 -7.29
N LEU A 82 50.25 29.31 -6.56
CA LEU A 82 49.41 29.43 -5.38
C LEU A 82 48.50 30.63 -5.52
N GLN A 83 47.20 30.36 -5.64
CA GLN A 83 46.15 31.35 -5.54
C GLN A 83 45.68 31.46 -4.10
N GLN A 84 45.87 32.63 -3.50
CA GLN A 84 45.29 32.94 -2.19
C GLN A 84 43.90 33.56 -2.34
N ASN A 85 42.98 33.13 -1.49
CA ASN A 85 41.64 33.69 -1.37
C ASN A 85 41.45 34.23 0.05
N VAL A 86 41.51 35.56 0.20
CA VAL A 86 41.38 36.23 1.49
C VAL A 86 39.91 36.34 1.87
N VAL A 87 39.50 35.69 2.96
CA VAL A 87 38.09 35.65 3.39
C VAL A 87 37.84 36.59 4.57
N ALA A 88 37.03 37.63 4.36
CA ALA A 88 36.54 38.48 5.45
C ALA A 88 35.41 37.76 6.22
N LEU A 89 35.73 37.19 7.38
CA LEU A 89 34.83 36.34 8.18
C LEU A 89 33.46 37.00 8.45
N GLU A 90 33.43 38.29 8.78
CA GLU A 90 32.20 39.04 9.08
C GLU A 90 31.18 39.01 7.92
N ARG A 91 31.63 39.14 6.67
CA ARG A 91 30.75 39.10 5.49
C ARG A 91 30.44 37.69 5.02
N ALA A 92 31.26 36.71 5.41
CA ALA A 92 31.19 35.35 4.91
C ALA A 92 30.36 34.41 5.81
N VAL A 93 30.24 34.69 7.10
CA VAL A 93 29.41 33.89 8.04
C VAL A 93 27.91 34.11 7.81
N ALA A 94 27.47 35.35 7.54
CA ALA A 94 26.05 35.69 7.38
C ALA A 94 25.26 34.80 6.39
N PRO A 95 25.73 34.57 5.14
CA PRO A 95 24.98 33.75 4.18
C PRO A 95 24.99 32.25 4.47
N VAL A 96 25.87 31.76 5.35
CA VAL A 96 25.99 30.33 5.70
C VAL A 96 25.67 30.02 7.16
N TRP A 97 25.19 31.01 7.92
CA TRP A 97 24.93 30.88 9.34
C TRP A 97 23.91 29.78 9.64
N GLU A 98 22.81 29.73 8.88
CA GLU A 98 21.77 28.72 9.09
C GLU A 98 22.29 27.29 8.83
N ARG A 99 23.15 27.11 7.81
CA ARG A 99 23.83 25.84 7.54
C ARG A 99 24.82 25.46 8.64
N THR A 100 25.54 26.45 9.15
CA THR A 100 26.52 26.31 10.23
C THR A 100 25.84 25.90 11.54
N VAL A 101 24.71 26.52 11.88
CA VAL A 101 23.90 26.16 13.06
C VAL A 101 23.37 24.73 12.96
N ASN A 102 22.86 24.34 11.78
CA ASN A 102 22.40 22.97 11.54
C ASN A 102 23.52 21.93 11.71
N GLN A 103 24.72 22.20 11.18
CA GLN A 103 25.88 21.30 11.31
C GLN A 103 26.40 21.26 12.75
N ALA A 104 26.54 22.41 13.40
CA ALA A 104 27.00 22.49 14.78
C ALA A 104 26.02 21.81 15.76
N ALA A 105 24.72 21.78 15.45
CA ALA A 105 23.73 21.07 16.24
C ALA A 105 23.76 19.54 16.05
N ALA A 106 24.18 19.03 14.88
CA ALA A 106 24.24 17.61 14.49
C ALA A 106 23.11 16.73 15.06
N GLY A 107 21.85 17.18 14.87
CA GLY A 107 20.66 16.43 15.28
C GLY A 107 20.17 16.68 16.70
N ASP A 108 20.88 17.47 17.52
CA ASP A 108 20.39 17.91 18.84
C ASP A 108 19.39 19.08 18.68
N ALA A 109 18.11 18.80 18.95
CA ALA A 109 17.03 19.77 18.80
C ALA A 109 17.15 20.96 19.78
N VAL A 110 17.63 20.73 21.00
CA VAL A 110 17.77 21.79 22.02
C VAL A 110 18.89 22.73 21.63
N LEU A 111 20.03 22.18 21.22
CA LEU A 111 21.17 22.97 20.74
C LEU A 111 20.83 23.73 19.45
N PHE A 112 20.11 23.10 18.52
CA PHE A 112 19.66 23.73 17.27
C PHE A 112 18.78 24.96 17.52
N HIS A 113 17.75 24.82 18.35
CA HIS A 113 16.85 25.92 18.68
C HIS A 113 17.56 27.03 19.47
N THR A 114 18.46 26.67 20.39
CA THR A 114 19.23 27.64 21.19
C THR A 114 20.20 28.46 20.31
N LEU A 115 20.95 27.81 19.42
CA LEU A 115 21.85 28.49 18.47
C LEU A 115 21.09 29.40 17.49
N ARG A 116 19.90 28.98 17.05
CA ARG A 116 19.04 29.77 16.13
C ARG A 116 18.48 31.03 16.79
N GLN A 117 18.23 30.99 18.09
CA GLN A 117 17.76 32.13 18.88
C GLN A 117 18.90 33.02 19.39
N SER A 118 20.16 32.59 19.24
CA SER A 118 21.32 33.34 19.69
C SER A 118 21.71 34.43 18.68
N ARG A 119 22.08 35.62 19.17
CA ARG A 119 22.67 36.67 18.34
C ARG A 119 24.18 36.44 18.24
N TYR A 120 24.80 36.86 17.14
CA TYR A 120 26.26 36.81 17.02
C TYR A 120 26.85 38.11 16.47
N ALA A 121 28.10 38.39 16.83
CA ALA A 121 28.92 39.46 16.29
C ALA A 121 30.32 38.92 15.93
N VAL A 122 30.93 39.41 14.84
CA VAL A 122 32.26 38.99 14.39
C VAL A 122 33.26 40.12 14.63
N ASP A 123 34.38 39.80 15.27
CA ASP A 123 35.49 40.73 15.56
C ASP A 123 36.81 40.06 15.12
N GLY A 124 37.31 40.42 13.93
CA GLY A 124 38.42 39.73 13.29
C GLY A 124 38.12 38.25 13.03
N ASN A 125 38.89 37.34 13.66
CA ASN A 125 38.65 35.89 13.63
C ASN A 125 37.84 35.38 14.84
N VAL A 126 37.22 36.25 15.64
CA VAL A 126 36.45 35.87 16.83
C VAL A 126 34.94 36.06 16.57
N LEU A 127 34.17 34.97 16.69
CA LEU A 127 32.71 34.99 16.68
C LEU A 127 32.18 35.04 18.12
N ARG A 128 31.55 36.15 18.51
CA ARG A 128 30.89 36.31 19.80
C ARG A 128 29.42 35.93 19.68
N LEU A 129 28.93 35.04 20.54
CA LEU A 129 27.54 34.56 20.62
C LEU A 129 26.86 35.07 21.89
N GLU A 130 25.64 35.58 21.75
CA GLU A 130 24.77 35.98 22.85
C GLU A 130 23.58 35.02 22.93
N ALA A 131 23.50 34.23 24.01
CA ALA A 131 22.51 33.18 24.20
C ALA A 131 21.30 33.65 25.03
N PRO A 132 20.07 33.15 24.78
CA PRO A 132 18.89 33.51 25.54
C PRO A 132 18.87 32.80 26.91
N GLY A 133 19.00 33.58 27.99
CA GLY A 133 18.94 33.11 29.37
C GLY A 133 20.15 32.29 29.84
N ARG A 134 20.28 32.13 31.16
CA ARG A 134 21.43 31.48 31.82
C ARG A 134 21.70 30.05 31.36
N PHE A 135 20.65 29.25 31.16
CA PHE A 135 20.77 27.86 30.68
C PHE A 135 21.29 27.79 29.24
N GLY A 136 20.84 28.69 28.36
CA GLY A 136 21.32 28.77 26.98
C GLY A 136 22.80 29.20 26.91
N ALA A 137 23.21 30.15 27.76
CA ALA A 137 24.61 30.58 27.85
C ALA A 137 25.54 29.48 28.38
N GLU A 138 25.10 28.70 29.38
CA GLU A 138 25.86 27.54 29.89
C GLU A 138 25.96 26.42 28.85
N LEU A 139 24.88 26.12 28.13
CA LEU A 139 24.86 25.11 27.06
C LEU A 139 25.81 25.46 25.90
N LEU A 140 25.73 26.70 25.41
CA LEU A 140 26.56 27.19 24.30
C LEU A 140 28.01 27.48 24.71
N GLY A 141 28.26 27.76 26.00
CA GLY A 141 29.59 28.01 26.56
C GLY A 141 30.42 26.74 26.76
N THR A 142 29.86 25.54 26.55
CA THR A 142 30.63 24.29 26.67
C THR A 142 31.71 24.17 25.58
N ARG A 143 32.88 23.63 25.95
CA ARG A 143 34.03 23.46 25.04
C ARG A 143 33.71 22.57 23.83
N THR A 144 32.75 21.65 23.98
CA THR A 144 32.28 20.76 22.90
C THR A 144 31.45 21.51 21.87
N VAL A 145 30.53 22.39 22.30
CA VAL A 145 29.63 23.12 21.40
C VAL A 145 30.38 24.22 20.65
N THR A 146 31.24 24.96 21.34
CA THR A 146 32.11 25.98 20.72
C THR A 146 32.98 25.38 19.62
N ARG A 147 33.63 24.23 19.86
CA ARG A 147 34.46 23.54 18.85
C ARG A 147 33.65 23.08 17.63
N ARG A 148 32.44 22.55 17.84
CA ARG A 148 31.55 22.13 16.74
C ARG A 148 31.11 23.30 15.87
N LEU A 149 30.91 24.46 16.47
CA LEU A 149 30.57 25.67 15.73
C LEU A 149 31.79 26.21 14.96
N GLU A 150 32.99 26.19 15.55
CA GLU A 150 34.24 26.55 14.86
C GLU A 150 34.51 25.63 13.65
N GLU A 151 34.32 24.31 13.80
CA GLU A 151 34.44 23.32 12.72
C GLU A 151 33.41 23.57 11.61
N ALA A 152 32.14 23.83 11.97
CA ALA A 152 31.08 24.11 11.01
C ALA A 152 31.33 25.41 10.23
N ILE A 153 31.82 26.47 10.89
CA ILE A 153 32.18 27.73 10.22
C ILE A 153 33.36 27.48 9.28
N ARG A 154 34.36 26.72 9.71
CA ARG A 154 35.51 26.37 8.88
C ARG A 154 35.10 25.63 7.62
N MET A 155 34.21 24.65 7.72
CA MET A 155 33.73 23.89 6.55
C MET A 155 32.93 24.75 5.58
N ASN A 156 32.07 25.64 6.08
CA ASN A 156 31.16 26.41 5.24
C ASN A 156 31.79 27.70 4.68
N VAL A 157 32.71 28.31 5.42
CA VAL A 157 33.34 29.60 5.08
C VAL A 157 34.75 29.41 4.52
N GLY A 158 35.45 28.33 4.89
CA GLY A 158 36.80 28.03 4.43
C GLY A 158 37.89 28.85 5.13
N CYS A 159 37.65 29.33 6.35
CA CYS A 159 38.62 29.98 7.23
C CYS A 159 38.36 29.61 8.70
N ALA A 160 39.41 29.57 9.54
CA ALA A 160 39.28 29.23 10.96
C ALA A 160 38.87 30.45 11.80
N CYS A 161 38.02 30.24 12.80
CA CYS A 161 37.58 31.28 13.75
C CYS A 161 37.54 30.73 15.19
N ARG A 162 37.55 31.62 16.18
CA ARG A 162 37.35 31.30 17.60
C ARG A 162 35.96 31.74 18.08
N VAL A 163 35.23 30.90 18.81
CA VAL A 163 33.88 31.20 19.30
C VAL A 163 33.89 31.56 20.79
N VAL A 164 33.18 32.63 21.19
CA VAL A 164 33.05 33.10 22.58
C VAL A 164 31.59 33.36 22.92
N CYS A 165 31.08 32.89 24.07
CA CYS A 165 29.65 33.01 24.44
C CYS A 165 29.42 33.97 25.62
N ALA A 166 28.32 34.74 25.60
CA ALA A 166 27.87 35.66 26.65
C ALA A 166 26.34 35.56 26.87
N GLU A 167 25.84 35.96 28.05
CA GLU A 167 24.42 35.93 28.43
C GLU A 167 23.71 37.23 28.01
N CYS A 168 22.44 37.14 27.55
CA CYS A 168 21.60 38.30 27.25
C CYS A 168 20.20 38.17 27.87
N ALA A 169 19.60 39.29 28.27
CA ALA A 169 18.25 39.34 28.85
C ALA A 169 17.17 39.27 27.75
N ILE A 170 16.12 38.48 27.98
CA ILE A 170 15.02 38.29 27.02
C ILE A 170 14.16 39.55 27.01
N ALA A 171 14.04 40.20 25.86
CA ALA A 171 13.11 41.31 25.65
C ALA A 171 11.70 40.76 25.35
N GLU A 172 10.73 41.15 26.16
CA GLU A 172 9.29 40.98 25.90
C GLU A 172 8.80 41.96 24.84
N ASP A 173 8.17 41.45 23.77
CA ASP A 173 7.12 42.09 22.94
C ASP A 173 6.89 41.23 21.68
N ALA A 174 5.70 41.03 21.11
CA ALA A 174 4.38 41.61 21.33
C ALA A 174 3.28 40.61 20.89
N ALA A 175 2.10 40.75 21.51
CA ALA A 175 0.87 40.02 21.19
C ALA A 175 0.48 40.11 19.70
N GLN A 176 0.09 38.98 19.10
CA GLN A 176 -0.62 38.97 17.82
C GLN A 176 -2.13 39.13 18.05
N PRO A 177 -2.86 39.89 17.21
CA PRO A 177 -4.30 40.10 17.38
C PRO A 177 -5.11 38.89 16.91
N ALA A 178 -6.24 38.66 17.58
CA ALA A 178 -7.23 37.67 17.17
C ALA A 178 -7.75 37.94 15.75
N TRP A 179 -7.66 36.93 14.89
CA TRP A 179 -8.17 36.98 13.52
C TRP A 179 -9.69 36.74 13.49
N THR A 180 -10.43 37.63 12.82
CA THR A 180 -11.87 37.51 12.55
C THR A 180 -12.11 37.43 11.03
N PRO A 181 -13.02 36.57 10.55
CA PRO A 181 -13.25 36.37 9.12
C PRO A 181 -14.12 37.48 8.48
N PRO A 182 -13.92 37.81 7.19
CA PRO A 182 -14.74 38.81 6.47
C PRO A 182 -16.08 38.22 5.95
N PRO A 183 -17.15 39.03 5.84
CA PRO A 183 -18.44 38.56 5.33
C PRO A 183 -18.65 38.83 3.82
N VAL A 184 -19.75 38.24 3.30
CA VAL A 184 -20.56 38.62 2.11
C VAL A 184 -20.18 37.92 0.78
N PRO A 185 -21.07 37.64 -0.23
CA PRO A 185 -22.54 37.72 -0.33
C PRO A 185 -23.27 36.43 -0.79
N VAL A 186 -24.57 36.36 -0.44
CA VAL A 186 -25.56 35.45 -1.04
C VAL A 186 -26.26 36.15 -2.21
N THR A 187 -26.32 35.51 -3.38
CA THR A 187 -27.26 35.88 -4.46
C THR A 187 -28.30 34.79 -4.68
N ALA A 188 -29.56 35.16 -4.49
CA ALA A 188 -30.76 34.36 -4.74
C ALA A 188 -31.43 34.74 -6.08
N LYS A 189 -32.07 33.77 -6.75
CA LYS A 189 -33.27 33.89 -7.61
C LYS A 189 -33.74 32.46 -7.98
N LYS A 190 -34.82 31.93 -7.38
CA LYS A 190 -36.27 32.04 -7.70
C LYS A 190 -36.79 31.10 -8.81
N SER A 191 -37.35 29.98 -8.35
CA SER A 191 -38.66 29.36 -8.65
C SER A 191 -39.23 29.26 -10.08
N ALA A 192 -39.62 28.04 -10.47
CA ALA A 192 -40.88 27.78 -11.18
C ALA A 192 -41.41 26.36 -10.84
N SER A 193 -42.73 26.19 -10.94
CA SER A 193 -43.58 25.22 -10.23
C SER A 193 -43.93 23.93 -10.98
N ALA A 194 -44.10 22.86 -10.18
CA ALA A 194 -45.10 21.77 -10.20
C ALA A 194 -45.89 21.40 -11.48
N ALA A 195 -45.94 20.09 -11.77
CA ALA A 195 -47.16 19.41 -12.26
C ALA A 195 -47.14 17.90 -11.90
N GLN A 196 -48.32 17.39 -11.52
CA GLN A 196 -48.63 16.05 -11.01
C GLN A 196 -48.63 14.92 -12.08
N PRO A 197 -48.57 13.64 -11.68
CA PRO A 197 -48.56 12.50 -12.59
C PRO A 197 -49.98 12.07 -13.01
N ALA A 198 -50.16 11.75 -14.30
CA ALA A 198 -51.42 11.22 -14.83
C ALA A 198 -51.28 9.75 -15.28
N SER A 199 -52.35 9.03 -14.96
CA SER A 199 -52.66 7.61 -15.10
C SER A 199 -52.50 6.95 -16.47
N SER A 200 -52.02 5.70 -16.42
CA SER A 200 -52.44 4.48 -17.13
C SER A 200 -53.16 4.56 -18.48
N ARG A 201 -52.71 3.74 -19.45
CA ARG A 201 -53.58 2.73 -20.10
C ARG A 201 -52.80 1.60 -20.77
N ALA A 202 -53.38 0.41 -20.63
CA ALA A 202 -52.87 -0.88 -21.02
C ALA A 202 -52.94 -1.15 -22.53
N SER A 203 -52.06 -2.04 -23.02
CA SER A 203 -52.29 -2.82 -24.23
C SER A 203 -52.01 -4.30 -23.94
N ARG A 204 -53.07 -5.11 -24.04
CA ARG A 204 -53.07 -6.58 -23.93
C ARG A 204 -52.55 -7.20 -25.22
N GLY A 205 -51.79 -8.29 -25.09
CA GLY A 205 -51.90 -9.43 -26.00
C GLY A 205 -50.61 -10.19 -26.28
N ALA A 206 -50.33 -11.25 -25.51
CA ALA A 206 -50.23 -12.63 -26.01
C ALA A 206 -49.82 -13.58 -24.86
N LYS A 207 -50.65 -14.60 -24.62
CA LYS A 207 -50.45 -15.62 -23.57
C LYS A 207 -49.32 -16.59 -23.95
N LYS A 208 -48.33 -16.75 -23.07
CA LYS A 208 -47.51 -17.97 -22.92
C LYS A 208 -47.10 -18.11 -21.44
N GLY A 209 -47.48 -19.23 -20.82
CA GLY A 209 -47.08 -19.67 -19.47
C GLY A 209 -47.60 -18.81 -18.32
N ALA A 210 -48.33 -19.38 -17.36
CA ALA A 210 -48.65 -18.65 -16.12
C ALA A 210 -47.33 -18.27 -15.41
N PRO A 211 -47.11 -17.00 -15.02
CA PRO A 211 -45.92 -16.62 -14.27
C PRO A 211 -45.91 -17.36 -12.93
N LEU A 212 -44.74 -17.86 -12.55
CA LEU A 212 -44.52 -18.39 -11.21
C LEU A 212 -44.91 -17.30 -10.17
N PRO A 213 -45.50 -17.66 -9.02
CA PRO A 213 -45.70 -16.71 -7.93
C PRO A 213 -44.37 -16.00 -7.58
N GLU A 214 -44.43 -14.73 -7.21
CA GLU A 214 -43.21 -13.92 -6.93
C GLU A 214 -42.32 -14.51 -5.83
N SER A 215 -42.87 -15.36 -4.95
CA SER A 215 -42.12 -16.10 -3.92
C SER A 215 -41.34 -17.30 -4.46
N VAL A 216 -41.69 -17.88 -5.62
CA VAL A 216 -41.09 -19.13 -6.10
C VAL A 216 -39.86 -18.84 -6.97
N ILE A 217 -38.70 -19.33 -6.53
CA ILE A 217 -37.43 -19.20 -7.26
C ILE A 217 -37.31 -20.33 -8.29
N ILE A 218 -37.55 -21.58 -7.88
CA ILE A 218 -37.46 -22.79 -8.73
C ILE A 218 -38.69 -23.65 -8.50
N GLY A 219 -39.25 -24.26 -9.54
CA GLY A 219 -40.26 -25.32 -9.42
C GLY A 219 -41.66 -24.79 -9.10
N ARG A 220 -42.31 -25.35 -8.07
CA ARG A 220 -43.66 -25.00 -7.62
C ARG A 220 -43.63 -24.52 -6.17
N VAL A 221 -44.74 -23.98 -5.67
CA VAL A 221 -44.91 -23.65 -4.25
C VAL A 221 -44.61 -24.88 -3.39
N VAL A 222 -43.81 -24.71 -2.33
CA VAL A 222 -43.34 -25.83 -1.50
C VAL A 222 -44.46 -26.23 -0.51
N GLN A 223 -44.96 -27.46 -0.63
CA GLN A 223 -46.04 -28.00 0.20
C GLN A 223 -45.50 -29.07 1.18
N GLY A 224 -46.00 -29.07 2.41
CA GLY A 224 -45.59 -30.00 3.48
C GLY A 224 -44.96 -29.29 4.67
N GLU A 225 -44.78 -30.01 5.77
CA GLU A 225 -44.08 -29.52 6.97
C GLU A 225 -42.55 -29.58 6.77
N ALA A 226 -41.85 -28.53 7.18
CA ALA A 226 -40.40 -28.50 7.12
C ALA A 226 -39.81 -29.35 8.24
N ARG A 227 -38.74 -30.10 7.92
CA ARG A 227 -37.94 -30.87 8.88
C ARG A 227 -36.58 -30.20 9.08
N GLU A 228 -35.97 -30.45 10.23
CA GLU A 228 -34.56 -30.12 10.46
C GLU A 228 -33.67 -31.10 9.69
N LEU A 229 -32.56 -30.62 9.14
CA LEU A 229 -31.64 -31.42 8.33
C LEU A 229 -30.91 -32.47 9.17
N GLY A 230 -30.41 -32.09 10.36
CA GLY A 230 -29.66 -32.99 11.24
C GLY A 230 -28.42 -33.58 10.59
N VAL A 231 -27.96 -34.74 11.09
CA VAL A 231 -26.93 -35.54 10.42
C VAL A 231 -27.62 -36.43 9.38
N VAL A 232 -27.11 -36.42 8.15
CA VAL A 232 -27.66 -37.21 7.05
C VAL A 232 -26.90 -38.53 6.99
N GLU A 233 -27.57 -39.63 7.32
CA GLU A 233 -26.98 -40.98 7.33
C GLU A 233 -27.45 -41.86 6.17
N ASP A 234 -28.56 -41.50 5.52
CA ASP A 234 -29.21 -42.31 4.48
C ASP A 234 -29.89 -41.44 3.40
N GLU A 235 -30.25 -42.06 2.28
CA GLU A 235 -30.99 -41.41 1.19
C GLU A 235 -32.45 -41.10 1.58
N ILE A 236 -32.94 -39.91 1.22
CA ILE A 236 -34.28 -39.44 1.53
C ILE A 236 -35.01 -39.06 0.24
N LYS A 237 -36.11 -39.77 -0.08
CA LYS A 237 -36.84 -39.60 -1.35
C LYS A 237 -37.51 -38.25 -1.54
N ASN A 238 -37.96 -37.61 -0.46
CA ASN A 238 -38.57 -36.28 -0.50
C ASN A 238 -38.45 -35.65 0.89
N ILE A 239 -37.89 -34.46 0.96
CA ILE A 239 -37.75 -33.67 2.18
C ILE A 239 -38.04 -32.21 1.88
N VAL A 240 -38.67 -31.53 2.85
CA VAL A 240 -38.85 -30.09 2.86
C VAL A 240 -38.00 -29.54 4.00
N LEU A 241 -37.10 -28.60 3.68
CA LEU A 241 -36.20 -27.97 4.65
C LEU A 241 -36.42 -26.45 4.67
N GLU A 242 -36.13 -25.84 5.81
CA GLU A 242 -36.17 -24.40 6.02
C GLU A 242 -34.82 -23.89 6.50
N GLY A 243 -34.23 -22.94 5.77
CA GLY A 243 -32.89 -22.44 6.06
C GLY A 243 -32.44 -21.41 5.04
N GLU A 244 -31.14 -21.19 4.93
CA GLU A 244 -30.52 -20.28 3.98
C GLU A 244 -29.82 -21.05 2.86
N ILE A 245 -30.05 -20.62 1.61
CA ILE A 245 -29.19 -21.00 0.49
C ILE A 245 -28.15 -19.92 0.22
N PHE A 246 -26.93 -20.33 -0.11
CA PHE A 246 -25.82 -19.43 -0.38
C PHE A 246 -24.82 -20.05 -1.37
N ALA A 247 -23.81 -19.25 -1.75
CA ALA A 247 -22.78 -19.60 -2.73
C ALA A 247 -23.32 -20.16 -4.06
N PRO A 248 -24.24 -19.46 -4.75
CA PRO A 248 -24.83 -19.97 -5.98
C PRO A 248 -23.81 -19.99 -7.12
N GLN A 249 -23.66 -21.13 -7.79
CA GLN A 249 -22.79 -21.31 -8.95
C GLN A 249 -23.55 -22.05 -10.05
N ALA A 250 -23.35 -21.64 -11.31
CA ALA A 250 -23.89 -22.34 -12.46
C ALA A 250 -22.77 -22.65 -13.45
N ASN A 251 -22.58 -23.93 -13.77
CA ASN A 251 -21.59 -24.37 -14.75
C ASN A 251 -22.29 -24.92 -15.98
N LYS A 252 -21.92 -24.43 -17.17
CA LYS A 252 -22.40 -24.95 -18.45
C LYS A 252 -21.60 -26.22 -18.82
N LEU A 253 -22.31 -27.30 -19.08
CA LEU A 253 -21.75 -28.57 -19.52
C LEU A 253 -21.51 -28.56 -21.04
N LYS A 254 -20.63 -29.45 -21.53
CA LYS A 254 -20.36 -29.61 -22.98
C LYS A 254 -21.62 -29.95 -23.78
N SER A 255 -22.65 -30.51 -23.15
CA SER A 255 -23.94 -30.82 -23.75
C SER A 255 -24.89 -29.61 -23.88
N GLY A 256 -24.50 -28.41 -23.44
CA GLY A 256 -25.34 -27.22 -23.38
C GLY A 256 -26.22 -27.11 -22.14
N ALA A 257 -26.35 -28.19 -21.36
CA ALA A 257 -27.05 -28.20 -20.09
C ALA A 257 -26.29 -27.43 -19.00
N TYR A 258 -26.99 -26.83 -18.03
CA TYR A 258 -26.39 -26.28 -16.82
C TYR A 258 -26.50 -27.24 -15.65
N ILE A 259 -25.48 -27.22 -14.82
CA ILE A 259 -25.55 -27.67 -13.44
C ILE A 259 -25.54 -26.45 -12.52
N LEU A 260 -26.61 -26.27 -11.77
CA LEU A 260 -26.70 -25.31 -10.68
C LEU A 260 -26.24 -26.00 -9.40
N LEU A 261 -25.21 -25.43 -8.79
CA LEU A 261 -24.60 -25.85 -7.53
C LEU A 261 -24.92 -24.78 -6.49
N LEU A 262 -25.66 -25.17 -5.46
CA LEU A 262 -25.98 -24.31 -4.31
C LEU A 262 -25.48 -24.99 -3.03
N LYS A 263 -25.45 -24.23 -1.94
CA LYS A 263 -25.23 -24.75 -0.59
C LYS A 263 -26.40 -24.33 0.28
N PHE A 264 -26.88 -25.24 1.11
CA PHE A 264 -27.97 -24.98 2.06
C PHE A 264 -27.46 -25.19 3.49
N ALA A 265 -27.87 -24.33 4.41
CA ALA A 265 -27.68 -24.51 5.84
C ALA A 265 -28.94 -24.14 6.59
N ASP A 266 -29.34 -24.96 7.56
CA ASP A 266 -30.34 -24.61 8.57
C ASP A 266 -29.65 -24.41 9.94
N LYS A 267 -30.42 -24.30 11.02
CA LYS A 267 -29.85 -24.16 12.38
C LYS A 267 -29.08 -25.39 12.87
N THR A 268 -29.25 -26.54 12.23
CA THR A 268 -28.70 -27.84 12.67
C THR A 268 -27.48 -28.28 11.85
N ASN A 269 -27.53 -28.17 10.53
CA ASN A 269 -26.49 -28.67 9.63
C ASN A 269 -26.58 -28.03 8.23
N GLY A 270 -25.77 -28.49 7.28
CA GLY A 270 -25.76 -27.99 5.92
C GLY A 270 -25.40 -29.05 4.89
N ILE A 271 -25.96 -28.92 3.70
CA ILE A 271 -25.87 -29.88 2.60
C ILE A 271 -25.64 -29.17 1.27
N ALA A 272 -24.86 -29.79 0.38
CA ALA A 272 -24.72 -29.31 -0.99
C ALA A 272 -26.01 -29.59 -1.76
N CYS A 273 -26.41 -28.67 -2.64
CA CYS A 273 -27.62 -28.83 -3.44
C CYS A 273 -27.32 -28.74 -4.94
N LYS A 274 -28.00 -29.57 -5.73
CA LYS A 274 -27.81 -29.64 -7.18
C LYS A 274 -29.12 -29.56 -7.95
N LYS A 275 -29.11 -28.84 -9.07
CA LYS A 275 -30.17 -28.89 -10.08
C LYS A 275 -29.57 -28.94 -11.48
N PHE A 276 -30.07 -29.84 -12.32
CA PHE A 276 -29.71 -29.88 -13.73
C PHE A 276 -30.77 -29.18 -14.57
N PHE A 277 -30.33 -28.29 -15.45
CA PHE A 277 -31.14 -27.65 -16.48
C PHE A 277 -30.65 -28.15 -17.84
N GLY A 278 -31.44 -28.96 -18.52
CA GLY A 278 -31.12 -29.44 -19.87
C GLY A 278 -32.20 -29.03 -20.85
N ILE A 279 -31.87 -29.08 -22.15
CA ILE A 279 -32.84 -28.89 -23.22
C ILE A 279 -33.90 -29.99 -23.11
N ARG A 280 -35.12 -29.63 -22.69
CA ARG A 280 -36.28 -30.51 -22.65
C ARG A 280 -37.37 -29.94 -23.55
N GLY A 281 -37.78 -30.69 -24.58
CA GLY A 281 -38.85 -30.26 -25.49
C GLY A 281 -38.41 -29.16 -26.46
N LYS A 282 -39.21 -28.09 -26.58
CA LYS A 282 -39.01 -26.95 -27.51
C LYS A 282 -38.24 -25.76 -26.92
N ALA A 283 -37.70 -25.88 -25.70
CA ALA A 283 -37.01 -24.77 -25.04
C ALA A 283 -35.70 -24.43 -25.76
N THR A 284 -35.45 -23.14 -26.00
CA THR A 284 -34.20 -22.67 -26.61
C THR A 284 -33.08 -22.54 -25.57
N GLN A 285 -31.82 -22.49 -26.03
CA GLN A 285 -30.68 -22.28 -25.14
C GLN A 285 -30.75 -20.91 -24.44
N GLU A 286 -31.25 -19.88 -25.14
CA GLU A 286 -31.44 -18.53 -24.59
C GLU A 286 -32.45 -18.51 -23.43
N GLU A 287 -33.53 -19.28 -23.52
CA GLU A 287 -34.52 -19.41 -22.44
C GLU A 287 -33.92 -20.07 -21.20
N ILE A 288 -33.01 -21.04 -21.37
CA ILE A 288 -32.29 -21.69 -20.26
C ILE A 288 -31.28 -20.73 -19.63
N ASP A 289 -30.50 -20.02 -20.46
CA ASP A 289 -29.50 -19.05 -20.00
C ASP A 289 -30.18 -17.94 -19.18
N ALA A 290 -31.30 -17.38 -19.68
CA ALA A 290 -32.08 -16.36 -18.98
C ALA A 290 -32.71 -16.87 -17.67
N GLU A 291 -33.18 -18.13 -17.64
CA GLU A 291 -33.75 -18.74 -16.44
C GLU A 291 -32.69 -18.95 -15.35
N VAL A 292 -31.49 -19.42 -15.73
CA VAL A 292 -30.36 -19.57 -14.79
C VAL A 292 -29.95 -18.21 -14.24
N GLU A 293 -29.82 -17.18 -15.09
CA GLU A 293 -29.49 -15.83 -14.64
C GLU A 293 -30.55 -15.26 -13.70
N ARG A 294 -31.84 -15.46 -13.99
CA ARG A 294 -32.96 -15.09 -13.11
C ARG A 294 -32.84 -15.76 -11.74
N ILE A 295 -32.54 -17.06 -11.70
CA ILE A 295 -32.37 -17.83 -10.45
C ILE A 295 -31.19 -17.29 -9.65
N LEU A 296 -30.01 -17.11 -10.29
CA LEU A 296 -28.82 -16.58 -9.63
C LEU A 296 -29.08 -15.17 -9.05
N LYS A 297 -29.78 -14.32 -9.80
CA LYS A 297 -30.18 -12.98 -9.37
C LYS A 297 -31.17 -13.01 -8.21
N ALA A 298 -32.13 -13.95 -8.21
CA ALA A 298 -33.11 -14.10 -7.14
C ALA A 298 -32.50 -14.60 -5.83
N ILE A 299 -31.48 -15.46 -5.90
CA ILE A 299 -30.72 -15.96 -4.74
C ILE A 299 -29.75 -14.90 -4.21
N GLY A 300 -29.04 -14.20 -5.12
CA GLY A 300 -28.07 -13.18 -4.75
C GLY A 300 -26.89 -13.74 -3.95
N LYS A 301 -26.47 -13.05 -2.89
CA LYS A 301 -25.37 -13.50 -1.99
C LYS A 301 -25.81 -14.56 -0.97
N GLY A 302 -27.12 -14.75 -0.81
CA GLY A 302 -27.74 -15.68 0.10
C GLY A 302 -29.18 -15.27 0.37
N CYS A 303 -30.08 -16.23 0.58
CA CYS A 303 -31.47 -15.94 0.91
C CYS A 303 -32.11 -17.05 1.74
N ALA A 304 -33.01 -16.66 2.64
CA ALA A 304 -33.84 -17.60 3.39
C ALA A 304 -34.90 -18.22 2.48
N VAL A 305 -35.02 -19.55 2.52
CA VAL A 305 -35.90 -20.31 1.64
C VAL A 305 -36.56 -21.49 2.34
N ARG A 306 -37.67 -21.93 1.77
CA ARG A 306 -38.16 -23.32 1.87
C ARG A 306 -37.64 -24.05 0.63
N ILE A 307 -36.97 -25.17 0.85
CA ILE A 307 -36.41 -25.99 -0.23
C ILE A 307 -36.99 -27.39 -0.17
N GLN A 308 -37.42 -27.91 -1.31
CA GLN A 308 -37.94 -29.26 -1.44
C GLN A 308 -37.11 -30.06 -2.44
N GLY A 309 -36.81 -31.30 -2.11
CA GLY A 309 -36.10 -32.21 -3.01
C GLY A 309 -35.84 -33.57 -2.39
N LYS A 310 -34.94 -34.31 -3.01
CA LYS A 310 -34.48 -35.62 -2.56
C LYS A 310 -33.00 -35.58 -2.17
N ILE A 311 -32.59 -36.33 -1.17
CA ILE A 311 -31.20 -36.48 -0.75
C ILE A 311 -30.69 -37.83 -1.23
N GLU A 312 -29.65 -37.83 -2.04
CA GLU A 312 -29.03 -39.04 -2.61
C GLU A 312 -27.50 -38.93 -2.52
N TYR A 313 -26.80 -40.07 -2.47
CA TYR A 313 -25.34 -40.07 -2.40
C TYR A 313 -24.74 -39.74 -3.77
N ASP A 314 -23.97 -38.66 -3.86
CA ASP A 314 -23.32 -38.23 -5.09
C ASP A 314 -21.88 -38.75 -5.16
N LYS A 315 -21.63 -39.75 -6.01
CA LYS A 315 -20.30 -40.37 -6.16
C LYS A 315 -19.19 -39.42 -6.57
N PHE A 316 -19.51 -38.31 -7.27
CA PHE A 316 -18.52 -37.34 -7.72
C PHE A 316 -18.06 -36.43 -6.58
N VAL A 317 -18.97 -36.09 -5.67
CA VAL A 317 -18.66 -35.29 -4.46
C VAL A 317 -18.26 -36.19 -3.29
N SER A 318 -18.56 -37.49 -3.38
CA SER A 318 -18.39 -38.49 -2.32
C SER A 318 -19.13 -38.13 -1.03
N ASP A 319 -20.31 -37.51 -1.17
CA ASP A 319 -21.13 -37.03 -0.05
C ASP A 319 -22.63 -37.03 -0.44
N TYR A 320 -23.53 -36.93 0.55
CA TYR A 320 -24.96 -36.77 0.31
C TYR A 320 -25.29 -35.37 -0.20
N VAL A 321 -26.12 -35.32 -1.24
CA VAL A 321 -26.49 -34.07 -1.92
C VAL A 321 -28.00 -33.96 -2.05
N LEU A 322 -28.53 -32.77 -1.79
CA LEU A 322 -29.93 -32.46 -2.04
C LEU A 322 -30.16 -32.11 -3.52
N PHE A 323 -30.81 -33.00 -4.26
CA PHE A 323 -31.30 -32.73 -5.60
C PHE A 323 -32.61 -31.95 -5.52
N ILE A 324 -32.57 -30.71 -6.01
CA ILE A 324 -33.61 -29.70 -5.81
C ILE A 324 -34.81 -30.00 -6.70
N ASP A 325 -36.02 -29.96 -6.16
CA ASP A 325 -37.26 -29.94 -6.93
C ASP A 325 -37.86 -28.54 -6.99
N SER A 326 -37.97 -27.88 -5.84
CA SER A 326 -38.54 -26.53 -5.71
C SER A 326 -37.79 -25.68 -4.68
N ILE A 327 -37.73 -24.37 -4.91
CA ILE A 327 -37.22 -23.35 -3.97
C ILE A 327 -38.23 -22.23 -3.89
N GLU A 328 -38.65 -21.90 -2.67
CA GLU A 328 -39.53 -20.77 -2.37
C GLU A 328 -38.86 -19.82 -1.38
N LYS A 329 -38.82 -18.53 -1.71
CA LYS A 329 -38.27 -17.47 -0.86
C LYS A 329 -39.12 -17.30 0.38
N ARG A 330 -38.48 -17.34 1.55
CA ARG A 330 -39.10 -17.11 2.85
C ARG A 330 -38.80 -15.69 3.31
N LYS A 331 -39.82 -14.98 3.79
CA LYS A 331 -39.61 -13.76 4.58
C LYS A 331 -39.37 -14.18 6.03
N VAL A 332 -38.18 -13.92 6.54
CA VAL A 332 -37.88 -14.06 7.96
C VAL A 332 -38.31 -12.77 8.66
N PRO A 333 -39.18 -12.84 9.68
CA PRO A 333 -39.50 -11.66 10.49
C PRO A 333 -38.21 -11.05 11.04
N GLN A 334 -38.03 -9.75 10.82
CA GLN A 334 -36.90 -9.00 11.38
C GLN A 334 -37.38 -8.30 12.65
N ARG A 335 -36.47 -8.14 13.62
CA ARG A 335 -36.73 -7.33 14.81
C ARG A 335 -36.95 -5.87 14.38
N GLU A 336 -38.00 -5.26 14.91
CA GLU A 336 -38.36 -3.86 14.68
C GLU A 336 -38.57 -3.16 16.02
N ASP A 337 -38.16 -1.90 16.11
CA ASP A 337 -38.45 -1.05 17.25
C ASP A 337 -39.82 -0.41 17.04
N ASN A 338 -40.77 -0.63 17.96
CA ASN A 338 -42.15 -0.14 17.86
C ASN A 338 -42.49 0.97 18.87
N ALA A 339 -41.55 1.38 19.73
CA ALA A 339 -41.75 2.47 20.69
C ALA A 339 -42.14 3.78 20.00
N ALA A 340 -42.99 4.60 20.63
CA ALA A 340 -43.38 5.89 20.07
C ALA A 340 -42.19 6.88 19.99
N GLU A 341 -41.42 6.98 21.08
CA GLU A 341 -40.15 7.70 21.10
C GLU A 341 -39.00 6.69 21.13
N LYS A 342 -38.02 6.89 20.24
CA LYS A 342 -36.90 5.98 20.04
C LYS A 342 -35.70 6.36 20.88
N ARG A 343 -35.01 5.36 21.43
CA ARG A 343 -33.72 5.55 22.10
C ARG A 343 -32.57 5.84 21.13
N VAL A 344 -31.39 6.09 21.71
CA VAL A 344 -30.10 6.16 21.01
C VAL A 344 -29.14 5.20 21.69
N GLU A 345 -28.43 4.38 20.91
CA GLU A 345 -27.31 3.58 21.44
C GLU A 345 -26.03 4.42 21.47
N LEU A 346 -25.36 4.42 22.63
CA LEU A 346 -24.13 5.19 22.87
C LEU A 346 -22.89 4.32 23.07
N HIS A 347 -23.04 2.99 23.14
CA HIS A 347 -21.96 2.03 23.32
C HIS A 347 -22.14 0.83 22.39
N ALA A 348 -21.45 0.84 21.25
CA ALA A 348 -21.54 -0.21 20.24
C ALA A 348 -20.23 -0.46 19.51
N HIS A 349 -19.91 -1.74 19.38
CA HIS A 349 -18.72 -2.27 18.73
C HIS A 349 -19.05 -2.82 17.35
N THR A 350 -18.09 -2.69 16.44
CA THR A 350 -18.16 -3.18 15.07
C THR A 350 -17.06 -4.20 14.82
N LYS A 351 -17.03 -4.76 13.61
CA LYS A 351 -15.94 -5.62 13.13
C LYS A 351 -14.53 -5.02 13.28
N MET A 352 -14.40 -3.73 13.57
CA MET A 352 -13.11 -3.07 13.83
C MET A 352 -12.62 -3.22 15.28
N SER A 353 -13.47 -3.65 16.21
CA SER A 353 -13.06 -4.18 17.52
C SER A 353 -12.42 -5.56 17.34
N ALA A 354 -11.08 -5.58 17.35
CA ALA A 354 -10.28 -6.68 16.82
C ALA A 354 -10.59 -8.02 17.50
N LEU A 355 -10.99 -9.01 16.68
CA LEU A 355 -11.34 -10.37 17.10
C LEU A 355 -12.37 -10.47 18.24
N ASP A 356 -13.27 -9.49 18.37
CA ASP A 356 -14.28 -9.46 19.42
C ASP A 356 -15.70 -9.27 18.89
N ALA A 357 -15.97 -8.16 18.19
CA ALA A 357 -17.31 -7.86 17.66
C ALA A 357 -17.46 -8.28 16.19
N VAL A 358 -18.69 -8.64 15.81
CA VAL A 358 -19.02 -9.21 14.50
C VAL A 358 -19.99 -8.34 13.68
N VAL A 359 -20.39 -7.17 14.20
CA VAL A 359 -21.32 -6.26 13.52
C VAL A 359 -20.61 -5.43 12.44
N PRO A 360 -20.98 -5.52 11.15
CA PRO A 360 -20.48 -4.60 10.15
C PRO A 360 -20.94 -3.16 10.45
N PRO A 361 -20.07 -2.13 10.36
CA PRO A 361 -20.46 -0.73 10.61
C PRO A 361 -21.68 -0.29 9.79
N LYS A 362 -21.71 -0.67 8.52
CA LYS A 362 -22.85 -0.41 7.63
C LYS A 362 -24.16 -0.99 8.17
N THR A 363 -24.15 -2.24 8.62
CA THR A 363 -25.35 -2.94 9.09
C THR A 363 -25.88 -2.35 10.40
N LEU A 364 -24.99 -1.90 11.29
CA LEU A 364 -25.37 -1.19 12.51
C LEU A 364 -26.15 0.10 12.17
N VAL A 365 -25.60 0.93 11.28
CA VAL A 365 -26.22 2.20 10.86
C VAL A 365 -27.55 1.95 10.11
N GLU A 366 -27.58 1.00 9.18
CA GLU A 366 -28.81 0.64 8.46
C GLU A 366 -29.91 0.13 9.41
N THR A 367 -29.55 -0.60 10.46
CA THR A 367 -30.52 -1.11 11.45
C THR A 367 -31.07 0.01 12.32
N ALA A 368 -30.22 0.88 12.86
CA ALA A 368 -30.67 2.04 13.64
C ALA A 368 -31.58 2.96 12.81
N ALA A 369 -31.24 3.19 11.54
CA ALA A 369 -32.05 3.97 10.62
C ALA A 369 -33.40 3.29 10.31
N ARG A 370 -33.41 1.97 10.09
CA ARG A 370 -34.66 1.19 9.89
C ARG A 370 -35.57 1.27 11.11
N TRP A 371 -35.01 1.23 12.31
CA TRP A 371 -35.75 1.38 13.58
C TRP A 371 -36.19 2.82 13.88
N GLY A 372 -35.85 3.79 13.03
CA GLY A 372 -36.25 5.19 13.18
C GLY A 372 -35.51 5.93 14.30
N TRP A 373 -34.34 5.43 14.71
CA TRP A 373 -33.52 6.11 15.72
C TRP A 373 -32.93 7.40 15.17
N PRO A 374 -32.84 8.48 15.97
CA PRO A 374 -32.28 9.75 15.50
C PRO A 374 -30.75 9.72 15.34
N ALA A 375 -30.08 8.87 16.13
CA ALA A 375 -28.63 8.74 16.13
C ALA A 375 -28.17 7.34 16.57
N VAL A 376 -26.91 7.01 16.28
CA VAL A 376 -26.22 5.82 16.79
C VAL A 376 -24.73 6.13 16.99
N ALA A 377 -24.16 5.71 18.11
CA ALA A 377 -22.73 5.82 18.37
C ALA A 377 -21.94 4.61 17.88
N ILE A 378 -20.66 4.84 17.59
CA ILE A 378 -19.68 3.80 17.30
C ILE A 378 -18.50 4.01 18.23
N THR A 379 -18.20 3.01 19.07
CA THR A 379 -17.24 3.10 20.18
C THR A 379 -16.31 1.88 20.20
N ASP A 380 -15.70 1.58 19.06
CA ASP A 380 -14.79 0.43 18.92
C ASP A 380 -13.61 0.47 19.92
N HIS A 381 -13.10 -0.72 20.29
CA HIS A 381 -12.03 -0.88 21.27
C HIS A 381 -10.70 -0.24 20.83
N GLY A 382 -10.35 0.88 21.45
CA GLY A 382 -9.10 1.61 21.23
C GLY A 382 -8.95 2.20 19.83
N VAL A 383 -9.94 2.03 18.93
CA VAL A 383 -9.79 2.39 17.52
C VAL A 383 -11.04 3.09 16.99
N VAL A 384 -10.85 3.83 15.90
CA VAL A 384 -11.93 4.58 15.21
C VAL A 384 -12.13 4.15 13.75
N GLN A 385 -11.62 2.97 13.37
CA GLN A 385 -11.51 2.52 11.97
C GLN A 385 -12.86 2.34 11.25
N ALA A 386 -13.97 2.24 11.98
CA ALA A 386 -15.30 2.11 11.41
C ALA A 386 -15.90 3.45 10.93
N PHE A 387 -15.32 4.59 11.31
CA PHE A 387 -15.87 5.92 11.02
C PHE A 387 -16.10 6.18 9.53
N PRO A 388 -15.16 5.85 8.61
CA PRO A 388 -15.35 6.13 7.19
C PRO A 388 -16.53 5.35 6.58
N GLU A 389 -16.68 4.07 6.94
CA GLU A 389 -17.78 3.24 6.45
C GLU A 389 -19.13 3.71 7.01
N ALA A 390 -19.17 4.10 8.28
CA ALA A 390 -20.36 4.64 8.93
C ALA A 390 -20.81 5.96 8.28
N MET A 391 -19.88 6.89 8.05
CA MET A 391 -20.12 8.14 7.34
C MET A 391 -20.69 7.89 5.94
N ASN A 392 -20.06 7.01 5.17
CA ASN A 392 -20.50 6.69 3.80
C ASN A 392 -21.89 6.05 3.78
N THR A 393 -22.21 5.21 4.77
CA THR A 393 -23.52 4.59 4.92
C THR A 393 -24.60 5.62 5.25
N ALA A 394 -24.37 6.48 6.24
CA ALA A 394 -25.31 7.56 6.59
C ALA A 394 -25.59 8.49 5.40
N ARG A 395 -24.54 8.89 4.66
CA ARG A 395 -24.69 9.69 3.42
C ARG A 395 -25.52 8.97 2.36
N ALA A 396 -25.32 7.67 2.17
CA ALA A 396 -26.08 6.89 1.19
C ALA A 396 -27.56 6.77 1.58
N LEU A 397 -27.87 6.69 2.88
CA LEU A 397 -29.25 6.70 3.41
C LEU A 397 -29.88 8.09 3.27
N LYS A 398 -29.14 9.16 3.55
CA LYS A 398 -29.61 10.55 3.40
C LYS A 398 -30.04 10.85 1.97
N LYS A 399 -29.29 10.35 0.97
CA LYS A 399 -29.66 10.41 -0.46
C LYS A 399 -30.96 9.67 -0.80
N LYS A 400 -31.36 8.69 0.02
CA LYS A 400 -32.63 7.95 -0.09
C LYS A 400 -33.74 8.55 0.77
N GLY A 401 -33.51 9.70 1.41
CA GLY A 401 -34.48 10.39 2.26
C GLY A 401 -34.54 9.89 3.71
N VAL A 402 -33.57 9.09 4.15
CA VAL A 402 -33.48 8.61 5.54
C VAL A 402 -32.27 9.26 6.19
N ASP A 403 -32.49 10.16 7.14
CA ASP A 403 -31.42 10.85 7.86
C ASP A 403 -31.13 10.14 9.18
N ILE A 404 -29.86 9.89 9.46
CA ILE A 404 -29.40 9.32 10.72
C ILE A 404 -28.06 9.94 11.09
N LYS A 405 -27.96 10.41 12.34
CA LYS A 405 -26.73 10.98 12.87
C LYS A 405 -25.80 9.90 13.41
N ILE A 406 -24.51 10.02 13.09
CA ILE A 406 -23.48 9.15 13.67
C ILE A 406 -22.79 9.91 14.79
N ILE A 407 -22.65 9.27 15.95
CA ILE A 407 -21.85 9.79 17.07
C ILE A 407 -20.52 9.07 17.04
N TYR A 408 -19.46 9.83 16.78
CA TYR A 408 -18.11 9.31 16.61
C TYR A 408 -17.42 9.16 17.96
N GLY A 409 -17.13 7.92 18.38
CA GLY A 409 -16.52 7.65 19.66
C GLY A 409 -15.50 6.50 19.66
N MET A 410 -15.05 6.14 20.85
CA MET A 410 -14.11 5.05 21.09
C MET A 410 -14.32 4.53 22.52
N GLU A 411 -14.26 3.22 22.71
CA GLU A 411 -14.01 2.67 24.05
C GLU A 411 -12.49 2.55 24.28
N GLY A 412 -11.96 3.34 25.20
CA GLY A 412 -10.54 3.38 25.52
C GLY A 412 -10.14 2.49 26.70
N TYR A 413 -8.82 2.38 26.89
CA TYR A 413 -8.21 1.64 28.00
C TYR A 413 -7.49 2.61 28.94
N LEU A 414 -8.21 3.14 29.91
CA LEU A 414 -7.70 4.10 30.91
C LEU A 414 -6.70 3.45 31.88
N ILE A 415 -5.63 4.17 32.16
CA ILE A 415 -4.67 3.86 33.23
C ILE A 415 -4.32 5.12 34.03
N ASP A 416 -4.05 4.96 35.32
CA ASP A 416 -3.57 6.04 36.18
C ASP A 416 -2.05 6.06 36.26
N ASP A 417 -1.43 4.87 36.35
CA ASP A 417 0.01 4.69 36.48
C ASP A 417 0.57 3.82 35.34
N PRO A 418 1.71 4.21 34.73
CA PRO A 418 2.49 3.32 33.90
C PRO A 418 2.89 1.95 34.50
N ALA A 419 2.77 1.69 35.80
CA ALA A 419 2.97 0.36 36.39
C ALA A 419 1.67 -0.47 36.47
N GLN A 420 0.51 0.14 36.22
CA GLN A 420 -0.79 -0.53 36.34
C GLN A 420 -0.91 -1.68 35.33
N GLN A 421 -1.16 -2.89 35.87
CA GLN A 421 -1.26 -4.12 35.06
C GLN A 421 -2.57 -4.24 34.29
N ARG A 422 -3.67 -3.74 34.85
CA ARG A 422 -5.03 -3.87 34.27
C ARG A 422 -5.62 -2.49 34.00
N SER A 423 -5.91 -2.19 32.74
CA SER A 423 -6.59 -0.97 32.34
C SER A 423 -8.10 -1.03 32.65
N ASN A 424 -8.70 0.13 32.88
CA ASN A 424 -10.14 0.31 33.00
C ASN A 424 -10.73 0.74 31.66
N HIS A 425 -11.94 0.30 31.35
CA HIS A 425 -12.63 0.78 30.14
C HIS A 425 -13.20 2.18 30.38
N ILE A 426 -13.32 2.96 29.32
CA ILE A 426 -13.85 4.33 29.34
C ILE A 426 -14.44 4.66 27.98
N ILE A 427 -15.57 5.37 27.94
CA ILE A 427 -16.17 5.80 26.67
C ILE A 427 -15.78 7.24 26.35
N PHE A 428 -15.37 7.48 25.11
CA PHE A 428 -15.16 8.80 24.55
C PHE A 428 -16.15 9.04 23.42
N LEU A 429 -16.88 10.15 23.46
CA LEU A 429 -17.72 10.62 22.37
C LEU A 429 -17.24 12.01 21.94
N ALA A 430 -16.95 12.18 20.65
CA ALA A 430 -16.56 13.47 20.10
C ALA A 430 -17.81 14.37 20.00
N LYS A 431 -17.85 15.44 20.79
CA LYS A 431 -18.95 16.42 20.79
C LYS A 431 -18.92 17.30 19.55
N ASN A 432 -17.73 17.66 19.07
CA ASN A 432 -17.51 18.55 17.94
C ASN A 432 -16.19 18.23 17.23
N LYS A 433 -15.80 19.04 16.22
CA LYS A 433 -14.55 18.83 15.48
C LYS A 433 -13.29 18.89 16.35
N THR A 434 -13.28 19.71 17.40
CA THR A 434 -12.17 19.76 18.38
C THR A 434 -12.08 18.43 19.13
N GLY A 435 -13.22 17.92 19.60
CA GLY A 435 -13.32 16.59 20.21
C GLY A 435 -12.83 15.48 19.29
N LEU A 436 -13.21 15.51 18.01
CA LEU A 436 -12.76 14.54 17.02
C LEU A 436 -11.23 14.58 16.83
N TYR A 437 -10.66 15.78 16.70
CA TYR A 437 -9.22 15.99 16.59
C TYR A 437 -8.48 15.43 17.83
N ASN A 438 -8.99 15.74 19.02
CA ASN A 438 -8.45 15.24 20.28
C ASN A 438 -8.59 13.72 20.42
N LEU A 439 -9.72 13.14 19.98
CA LEU A 439 -9.92 11.70 19.92
C LEU A 439 -8.85 11.04 19.04
N TYR A 440 -8.54 11.63 17.88
CA TYR A 440 -7.49 11.11 16.99
C TYR A 440 -6.11 11.20 17.64
N LYS A 441 -5.81 12.27 18.39
CA LYS A 441 -4.57 12.39 19.17
C LYS A 441 -4.48 11.30 20.24
N LEU A 442 -5.55 11.04 20.99
CA LEU A 442 -5.61 10.00 22.01
C LEU A 442 -5.42 8.59 21.42
N VAL A 443 -6.07 8.28 20.30
CA VAL A 443 -5.85 7.03 19.55
C VAL A 443 -4.38 6.90 19.16
N SER A 444 -3.78 7.97 18.66
CA SER A 444 -2.40 7.93 18.18
C SER A 444 -1.38 7.74 19.30
N ILE A 445 -1.53 8.51 20.37
CA ILE A 445 -0.66 8.45 21.55
C ILE A 445 -0.76 7.06 22.21
N SER A 446 -1.96 6.49 22.30
CA SER A 446 -2.18 5.16 22.87
C SER A 446 -1.56 4.03 22.03
N HIS A 447 -1.52 4.16 20.69
CA HIS A 447 -0.89 3.17 19.81
C HIS A 447 0.62 3.32 19.65
N ILE A 448 1.18 4.51 19.91
CA ILE A 448 2.60 4.80 19.65
C ILE A 448 3.44 4.77 20.93
N ARG A 449 2.91 5.33 22.03
CA ARG A 449 3.66 5.54 23.29
C ARG A 449 3.19 4.64 24.42
N PHE A 450 1.89 4.37 24.51
CA PHE A 450 1.29 3.68 25.67
C PHE A 450 0.64 2.34 25.30
N PHE A 451 1.11 1.70 24.23
CA PHE A 451 0.70 0.35 23.88
C PHE A 451 1.36 -0.65 24.84
N ARG A 452 0.55 -1.52 25.47
CA ARG A 452 1.00 -2.41 26.55
C ARG A 452 0.53 -3.84 26.38
N GLY A 453 1.30 -4.80 26.86
CA GLY A 453 0.97 -6.22 26.84
C GLY A 453 1.79 -7.01 25.81
N SER A 454 1.50 -8.31 25.69
CA SER A 454 2.17 -9.17 24.72
C SER A 454 1.61 -8.97 23.30
N LYS A 455 2.32 -9.45 22.26
CA LYS A 455 1.88 -9.37 20.85
C LYS A 455 0.44 -9.86 20.62
N LYS A 456 -0.07 -10.79 21.44
CA LYS A 456 -1.44 -11.36 21.31
C LYS A 456 -2.51 -10.68 22.17
N ARG A 457 -2.12 -9.95 23.22
CA ARG A 457 -3.05 -9.33 24.19
C ARG A 457 -2.74 -7.85 24.43
N GLY A 458 -2.07 -7.24 23.47
CA GLY A 458 -1.64 -5.84 23.56
C GLY A 458 -2.85 -4.90 23.51
N ARG A 459 -2.86 -3.87 24.35
CA ARG A 459 -3.92 -2.86 24.43
C ARG A 459 -3.31 -1.46 24.30
N PRO A 460 -3.91 -0.57 23.48
CA PRO A 460 -3.51 0.83 23.40
C PRO A 460 -4.09 1.59 24.61
N CYS A 461 -3.26 1.84 25.62
CA CYS A 461 -3.73 2.49 26.85
C CYS A 461 -3.68 4.02 26.78
N VAL A 462 -4.60 4.68 27.49
CA VAL A 462 -4.67 6.13 27.61
C VAL A 462 -4.43 6.50 29.08
N PRO A 463 -3.32 7.19 29.41
CA PRO A 463 -3.12 7.71 30.76
C PRO A 463 -4.14 8.81 31.10
N ARG A 464 -4.68 8.85 32.32
CA ARG A 464 -5.66 9.86 32.75
C ARG A 464 -5.14 11.29 32.57
N ALA A 465 -3.89 11.55 32.92
CA ALA A 465 -3.27 12.86 32.75
C ALA A 465 -3.22 13.33 31.27
N ILE A 466 -3.03 12.39 30.33
CA ILE A 466 -3.06 12.69 28.89
C ILE A 466 -4.50 12.93 28.43
N LEU A 467 -5.46 12.16 28.93
CA LEU A 467 -6.87 12.42 28.67
C LEU A 467 -7.26 13.82 29.13
N GLU A 468 -6.87 14.26 30.32
CA GLU A 468 -7.18 15.62 30.81
C GLU A 468 -6.63 16.72 29.90
N GLU A 469 -5.44 16.55 29.32
CA GLU A 469 -4.85 17.48 28.35
C GLU A 469 -5.69 17.58 27.06
N TYR A 470 -6.25 16.47 26.59
CA TYR A 470 -7.02 16.38 25.34
C TYR A 470 -8.53 16.19 25.57
N ARG A 471 -9.06 16.56 26.75
CA ARG A 471 -10.48 16.33 27.10
C ARG A 471 -11.43 17.29 26.39
N ASP A 472 -10.93 18.44 25.95
CA ASP A 472 -11.78 19.46 25.32
C ASP A 472 -12.54 18.90 24.11
N GLY A 473 -13.83 19.23 24.01
CA GLY A 473 -14.73 18.71 23.00
C GLY A 473 -15.08 17.21 23.11
N LEU A 474 -14.65 16.50 24.16
CA LEU A 474 -15.04 15.10 24.43
C LEU A 474 -16.11 15.02 25.52
N ILE A 475 -17.01 14.05 25.38
CA ILE A 475 -17.92 13.60 26.44
C ILE A 475 -17.42 12.22 26.89
N VAL A 476 -17.23 12.04 28.20
CA VAL A 476 -16.59 10.86 28.78
C VAL A 476 -17.59 10.04 29.60
N GLY A 477 -17.78 8.76 29.26
CA GLY A 477 -18.69 7.82 29.93
C GLY A 477 -17.97 6.80 30.80
N SER A 478 -18.64 6.30 31.84
CA SER A 478 -18.05 5.34 32.81
C SER A 478 -17.85 3.92 32.28
N ALA A 479 -18.34 3.62 31.08
CA ALA A 479 -18.23 2.33 30.38
C ALA A 479 -18.94 1.16 31.10
N CYS A 480 -18.51 -0.05 30.76
CA CYS A 480 -19.11 -1.32 31.18
C CYS A 480 -18.56 -1.82 32.53
N GLU A 481 -18.69 -3.11 32.80
CA GLU A 481 -18.18 -3.78 34.01
C GLU A 481 -16.66 -3.83 34.07
N ALA A 482 -16.00 -3.64 32.93
CA ALA A 482 -14.57 -3.42 32.85
C ALA A 482 -14.16 -1.95 33.14
N GLY A 483 -15.13 -1.05 33.31
CA GLY A 483 -14.95 0.34 33.72
C GLY A 483 -14.49 0.49 35.17
N GLU A 484 -13.96 1.67 35.49
CA GLU A 484 -13.41 1.96 36.81
C GLU A 484 -14.48 1.92 37.90
N LEU A 485 -15.63 2.54 37.64
CA LEU A 485 -16.72 2.70 38.62
C LEU A 485 -17.35 1.35 39.00
N ILE A 486 -17.75 0.54 38.02
CA ILE A 486 -18.38 -0.77 38.28
C ILE A 486 -17.41 -1.69 39.01
N ARG A 487 -16.13 -1.69 38.64
CA ARG A 487 -15.10 -2.47 39.35
C ARG A 487 -14.94 -2.05 40.80
N ALA A 488 -15.01 -0.75 41.10
CA ALA A 488 -14.95 -0.23 42.46
C ALA A 488 -16.18 -0.66 43.27
N ILE A 489 -17.38 -0.61 42.68
CA ILE A 489 -18.62 -1.10 43.31
C ILE A 489 -18.50 -2.59 43.64
N VAL A 490 -18.07 -3.42 42.68
CA VAL A 490 -17.93 -4.88 42.87
C VAL A 490 -16.85 -5.23 43.92
N ARG A 491 -15.83 -4.38 44.10
CA ARG A 491 -14.82 -4.53 45.16
C ARG A 491 -15.32 -4.10 46.55
N GLY A 492 -16.47 -3.42 46.63
CA GLY A 492 -16.98 -2.87 47.88
C GLY A 492 -16.19 -1.66 48.39
N GLU A 493 -15.67 -0.83 47.47
CA GLU A 493 -15.02 0.43 47.84
C GLU A 493 -16.00 1.38 48.56
N SER A 494 -15.48 2.30 49.38
CA SER A 494 -16.29 3.25 50.16
C SER A 494 -17.08 4.24 49.28
N ASP A 495 -18.21 4.74 49.79
CA ASP A 495 -19.04 5.73 49.09
C ASP A 495 -18.26 7.01 48.69
N GLU A 496 -17.35 7.48 49.53
CA GLU A 496 -16.48 8.63 49.24
C GLU A 496 -15.60 8.38 48.00
N GLU A 497 -15.06 7.18 47.88
CA GLU A 497 -14.23 6.77 46.75
C GLU A 497 -15.06 6.58 45.47
N LEU A 498 -16.25 5.98 45.59
CA LEU A 498 -17.18 5.83 44.47
C LEU A 498 -17.62 7.19 43.92
N GLU A 499 -17.90 8.16 44.80
CA GLU A 499 -18.22 9.53 44.42
C GLU A 499 -17.04 10.22 43.73
N ARG A 500 -15.81 10.03 44.24
CA ARG A 500 -14.59 10.57 43.61
C ARG A 500 -14.40 10.03 42.20
N ILE A 501 -14.57 8.73 42.00
CA ILE A 501 -14.47 8.08 40.69
C ILE A 501 -15.59 8.58 39.77
N ALA A 502 -16.84 8.55 40.23
CA ALA A 502 -17.99 8.98 39.45
C ALA A 502 -17.92 10.47 39.08
N ALA A 503 -17.31 11.32 39.92
CA ALA A 503 -17.09 12.75 39.67
C ALA A 503 -16.25 13.03 38.41
N PHE A 504 -15.43 12.08 37.96
CA PHE A 504 -14.60 12.23 36.76
C PHE A 504 -15.37 12.16 35.42
N TYR A 505 -16.51 11.48 35.37
CA TYR A 505 -17.23 11.16 34.13
C TYR A 505 -18.33 12.18 33.79
N ASP A 506 -18.62 12.44 32.52
CA ASP A 506 -19.70 13.35 32.12
C ASP A 506 -21.08 12.70 32.20
N PHE A 507 -21.15 11.37 32.00
CA PHE A 507 -22.33 10.54 32.24
C PHE A 507 -21.93 9.19 32.84
N LEU A 508 -22.85 8.56 33.57
CA LEU A 508 -22.66 7.24 34.16
C LEU A 508 -23.48 6.20 33.41
N GLU A 509 -22.84 5.08 33.09
CA GLU A 509 -23.43 3.98 32.32
C GLU A 509 -23.89 2.84 33.21
N ILE A 510 -25.02 2.24 32.83
CA ILE A 510 -25.49 0.95 33.30
C ILE A 510 -25.80 0.06 32.10
N GLN A 511 -25.61 -1.25 32.26
CA GLN A 511 -25.92 -2.24 31.24
C GLN A 511 -27.03 -3.20 31.71
N PRO A 512 -27.74 -3.86 30.78
CA PRO A 512 -28.60 -4.99 31.07
C PRO A 512 -27.90 -5.99 31.98
N ILE A 513 -28.58 -6.50 33.02
CA ILE A 513 -27.93 -7.23 34.10
C ILE A 513 -27.22 -8.49 33.58
N HIS A 514 -27.80 -9.14 32.57
CA HIS A 514 -27.26 -10.36 31.98
C HIS A 514 -25.96 -10.14 31.19
N ASN A 515 -25.61 -8.90 30.83
CA ASN A 515 -24.27 -8.61 30.31
C ASN A 515 -23.18 -9.02 31.33
N ASN A 516 -23.52 -8.98 32.62
CA ASN A 516 -22.62 -9.23 33.75
C ASN A 516 -22.85 -10.60 34.42
N ASP A 517 -23.54 -11.53 33.74
CA ASP A 517 -23.83 -12.87 34.28
C ASP A 517 -22.57 -13.63 34.74
N PHE A 518 -21.43 -13.38 34.11
CA PHE A 518 -20.15 -13.99 34.47
C PHE A 518 -19.69 -13.62 35.89
N LEU A 519 -20.13 -12.48 36.44
CA LEU A 519 -19.84 -12.10 37.83
C LEU A 519 -20.50 -13.04 38.84
N LYS A 520 -21.63 -13.68 38.48
CA LYS A 520 -22.30 -14.71 39.30
C LYS A 520 -21.61 -16.07 39.25
N ILE A 521 -20.86 -16.33 38.17
CA ILE A 521 -20.27 -17.64 37.88
C ILE A 521 -18.87 -17.77 38.50
N ASP A 522 -18.16 -16.66 38.64
CA ASP A 522 -16.80 -16.62 39.15
C ASP A 522 -16.81 -16.31 40.66
N ASP A 523 -16.49 -17.33 41.47
CA ASP A 523 -16.48 -17.28 42.95
C ASP A 523 -15.60 -16.17 43.55
N ARG A 524 -14.77 -15.50 42.74
CA ARG A 524 -13.96 -14.35 43.15
C ARG A 524 -14.77 -13.08 43.36
N PHE A 525 -15.98 -12.99 42.81
CA PHE A 525 -16.83 -11.80 42.95
C PHE A 525 -17.92 -12.02 44.00
N PRO A 526 -18.29 -10.97 44.77
CA PRO A 526 -19.32 -11.07 45.81
C PRO A 526 -20.75 -11.00 45.24
N ILE A 527 -21.00 -11.57 44.06
CA ILE A 527 -22.28 -11.48 43.33
C ILE A 527 -22.86 -12.88 43.19
N ARG A 528 -24.10 -13.10 43.62
CA ARG A 528 -24.71 -14.45 43.68
C ARG A 528 -25.95 -14.59 42.82
N ASP A 529 -26.73 -13.53 42.69
CA ASP A 529 -28.00 -13.56 41.98
C ASP A 529 -28.26 -12.30 41.14
N ASP A 530 -29.41 -12.27 40.47
CA ASP A 530 -29.82 -11.16 39.62
C ASP A 530 -30.09 -9.88 40.43
N GLU A 531 -30.42 -10.01 41.72
CA GLU A 531 -30.69 -8.87 42.58
C GLU A 531 -29.39 -8.15 42.96
N ASP A 532 -28.30 -8.88 43.20
CA ASP A 532 -26.97 -8.31 43.36
C ASP A 532 -26.54 -7.50 42.13
N LEU A 533 -26.81 -8.02 40.92
CA LEU A 533 -26.53 -7.29 39.66
C LEU A 533 -27.39 -6.02 39.53
N ARG A 534 -28.67 -6.08 39.89
CA ARG A 534 -29.54 -4.89 39.95
C ARG A 534 -29.05 -3.89 40.99
N ASN A 535 -28.52 -4.33 42.12
CA ASN A 535 -27.96 -3.46 43.16
C ASN A 535 -26.75 -2.67 42.66
N ILE A 536 -25.92 -3.24 41.78
CA ILE A 536 -24.85 -2.50 41.10
C ILE A 536 -25.47 -1.34 40.30
N ASN A 537 -26.47 -1.61 39.46
CA ASN A 537 -27.12 -0.57 38.65
C ASN A 537 -27.84 0.48 39.50
N ARG A 538 -28.50 0.08 40.60
CA ARG A 538 -29.10 1.02 41.56
C ARG A 538 -28.05 1.90 42.22
N LYS A 539 -26.90 1.34 42.61
CA LYS A 539 -25.79 2.12 43.20
C LYS A 539 -25.26 3.16 42.21
N VAL A 540 -25.12 2.82 40.93
CA VAL A 540 -24.76 3.80 39.90
C VAL A 540 -25.84 4.88 39.75
N SER A 541 -27.12 4.49 39.77
CA SER A 541 -28.24 5.46 39.73
C SER A 541 -28.22 6.42 40.92
N GLU A 542 -27.97 5.93 42.13
CA GLU A 542 -27.85 6.76 43.34
C GLU A 542 -26.69 7.77 43.22
N LEU A 543 -25.53 7.33 42.72
CA LEU A 543 -24.37 8.20 42.48
C LEU A 543 -24.66 9.25 41.40
N ALA A 544 -25.38 8.88 40.33
CA ALA A 544 -25.80 9.79 39.29
C ALA A 544 -26.70 10.92 39.85
N ASP A 545 -27.68 10.57 40.69
CA ASP A 545 -28.56 11.55 41.33
C ASP A 545 -27.81 12.45 42.31
N LYS A 546 -26.94 11.86 43.14
CA LYS A 546 -26.15 12.60 44.13
C LYS A 546 -25.22 13.64 43.48
N LEU A 547 -24.66 13.31 42.32
CA LEU A 547 -23.72 14.17 41.59
C LEU A 547 -24.38 15.03 40.50
N GLY A 548 -25.68 14.88 40.26
CA GLY A 548 -26.40 15.58 39.20
C GLY A 548 -25.93 15.20 37.79
N LYS A 549 -25.56 13.93 37.58
CA LYS A 549 -25.04 13.41 36.30
C LYS A 549 -26.10 12.60 35.55
N PRO A 550 -26.12 12.63 34.21
CA PRO A 550 -27.01 11.76 33.44
C PRO A 550 -26.67 10.28 33.68
N LEU A 551 -27.69 9.50 34.06
CA LEU A 551 -27.64 8.04 34.03
C LEU A 551 -28.08 7.57 32.64
N ILE A 552 -27.31 6.69 32.02
CA ILE A 552 -27.52 6.23 30.65
C ILE A 552 -27.45 4.71 30.58
N ALA A 553 -28.46 4.10 29.96
CA ALA A 553 -28.49 2.66 29.73
C ALA A 553 -27.94 2.32 28.34
N THR A 554 -26.87 1.52 28.28
CA THR A 554 -26.21 1.11 27.03
C THR A 554 -26.22 -0.42 26.86
N CYS A 555 -26.15 -0.91 25.63
CA CYS A 555 -26.17 -2.36 25.38
C CYS A 555 -24.79 -3.03 25.38
N ASP A 556 -23.71 -2.26 25.21
CA ASP A 556 -22.37 -2.79 24.94
C ASP A 556 -22.38 -3.77 23.74
N VAL A 557 -22.88 -3.28 22.59
CA VAL A 557 -23.24 -4.12 21.44
C VAL A 557 -22.01 -4.76 20.80
N HIS A 558 -22.00 -6.09 20.65
CA HIS A 558 -20.95 -6.83 19.94
C HIS A 558 -21.46 -7.67 18.76
N PHE A 559 -22.76 -7.92 18.71
CA PHE A 559 -23.45 -8.61 17.64
C PHE A 559 -24.86 -8.03 17.43
N LEU A 560 -25.49 -8.25 16.27
CA LEU A 560 -26.71 -7.50 15.93
C LEU A 560 -27.97 -8.15 16.54
N ASN A 561 -28.09 -9.46 16.40
CA ASN A 561 -29.20 -10.25 16.90
C ASN A 561 -28.74 -11.30 17.90
N PRO A 562 -29.61 -11.79 18.80
CA PRO A 562 -29.26 -12.80 19.80
C PRO A 562 -28.57 -14.05 19.20
N GLU A 563 -29.02 -14.51 18.02
CA GLU A 563 -28.47 -15.67 17.33
C GLU A 563 -27.05 -15.48 16.79
N ASP A 564 -26.60 -14.23 16.61
CA ASP A 564 -25.27 -13.90 16.10
C ASP A 564 -24.16 -14.11 17.16
N ALA A 565 -24.53 -14.37 18.41
CA ALA A 565 -23.60 -14.64 19.52
C ALA A 565 -22.63 -15.79 19.22
N VAL A 566 -23.06 -16.78 18.44
CA VAL A 566 -22.24 -17.92 18.04
C VAL A 566 -20.99 -17.51 17.26
N TYR A 567 -21.04 -16.44 16.46
CA TYR A 567 -19.90 -15.95 15.70
C TYR A 567 -18.82 -15.37 16.62
N ARG A 568 -19.22 -14.66 17.66
CA ARG A 568 -18.29 -14.17 18.69
C ARG A 568 -17.71 -15.32 19.52
N ALA A 569 -18.52 -16.33 19.86
CA ALA A 569 -18.06 -17.53 20.55
C ALA A 569 -16.93 -18.23 19.77
N MET A 570 -17.09 -18.40 18.45
CA MET A 570 -16.04 -18.98 17.58
C MET A 570 -14.73 -18.18 17.64
N LEU A 571 -14.80 -16.84 17.58
CA LEU A 571 -13.63 -15.96 17.67
C LEU A 571 -12.93 -16.07 19.03
N GLN A 572 -13.70 -16.02 20.12
CA GLN A 572 -13.17 -16.10 21.47
C GLN A 572 -12.55 -17.47 21.74
N LYS A 573 -13.17 -18.57 21.28
CA LYS A 573 -12.61 -19.92 21.39
C LYS A 573 -11.24 -20.00 20.70
N ALA A 574 -11.15 -19.51 19.46
CA ALA A 574 -9.89 -19.47 18.70
C ALA A 574 -8.79 -18.64 19.40
N ASN A 575 -9.17 -17.64 20.20
CA ASN A 575 -8.27 -16.83 21.01
C ASN A 575 -7.95 -17.41 22.40
N GLY A 576 -8.45 -18.61 22.71
CA GLY A 576 -8.15 -19.35 23.94
C GLY A 576 -8.99 -18.94 25.15
N TYR A 577 -10.16 -18.31 24.95
CA TYR A 577 -11.12 -18.07 26.02
C TYR A 577 -11.82 -19.39 26.40
N ARG A 578 -11.82 -19.72 27.68
CA ARG A 578 -12.33 -21.02 28.19
C ARG A 578 -13.85 -21.06 28.26
N ASP A 579 -14.45 -19.90 28.42
CA ASP A 579 -15.88 -19.62 28.62
C ASP A 579 -16.56 -19.08 27.36
N ALA A 580 -15.91 -19.20 26.19
CA ALA A 580 -16.41 -18.69 24.91
C ALA A 580 -17.84 -19.16 24.56
N ASP A 581 -18.26 -20.32 25.04
CA ASP A 581 -19.58 -20.88 24.77
C ASP A 581 -20.70 -20.23 25.61
N ARG A 582 -20.33 -19.51 26.69
CA ARG A 582 -21.25 -18.78 27.57
C ARG A 582 -21.22 -17.29 27.22
N GLN A 583 -21.70 -16.95 26.04
CA GLN A 583 -21.73 -15.56 25.59
C GLN A 583 -22.76 -14.73 26.37
N PRO A 584 -22.39 -13.57 26.92
CA PRO A 584 -23.36 -12.61 27.42
C PRO A 584 -24.22 -12.06 26.26
N PRO A 585 -25.48 -11.64 26.51
CA PRO A 585 -26.42 -11.17 25.50
C PRO A 585 -26.10 -9.73 25.03
N LEU A 586 -24.93 -9.55 24.41
CA LEU A 586 -24.43 -8.27 23.88
C LEU A 586 -25.00 -7.93 22.49
N TYR A 587 -26.29 -8.16 22.28
CA TYR A 587 -26.96 -7.80 21.03
C TYR A 587 -27.55 -6.39 21.08
N LEU A 588 -27.74 -5.79 19.91
CA LEU A 588 -28.41 -4.49 19.80
C LEU A 588 -29.89 -4.66 20.19
N ARG A 589 -30.29 -4.20 21.38
CA ARG A 589 -31.69 -4.24 21.85
C ARG A 589 -32.56 -3.15 21.18
N THR A 590 -33.88 -3.29 21.15
CA THR A 590 -34.82 -2.21 20.78
C THR A 590 -35.11 -1.30 21.98
N THR A 591 -35.83 -0.20 21.78
CA THR A 591 -36.27 0.69 22.88
C THR A 591 -37.13 -0.06 23.90
N ASP A 592 -38.13 -0.82 23.44
CA ASP A 592 -39.04 -1.57 24.32
C ASP A 592 -38.31 -2.66 25.11
N GLU A 593 -37.37 -3.37 24.49
CA GLU A 593 -36.54 -4.39 25.14
C GLU A 593 -35.68 -3.78 26.27
N MET A 594 -35.12 -2.58 26.06
CA MET A 594 -34.37 -1.89 27.11
C MET A 594 -35.27 -1.35 28.22
N LEU A 595 -36.43 -0.79 27.90
CA LEU A 595 -37.36 -0.31 28.93
C LEU A 595 -37.82 -1.46 29.84
N ALA A 596 -38.07 -2.65 29.26
CA ALA A 596 -38.41 -3.85 30.02
C ALA A 596 -37.23 -4.32 30.90
N GLU A 597 -36.00 -4.25 30.40
CA GLU A 597 -34.80 -4.64 31.16
C GLU A 597 -34.60 -3.80 32.43
N PHE A 598 -34.89 -2.51 32.40
CA PHE A 598 -34.65 -1.57 33.51
C PHE A 598 -35.89 -1.24 34.35
N ASP A 599 -36.96 -2.03 34.24
CA ASP A 599 -38.24 -1.78 34.92
C ASP A 599 -38.12 -1.67 36.46
N TYR A 600 -37.15 -2.38 37.05
CA TYR A 600 -36.84 -2.42 38.48
C TYR A 600 -36.31 -1.10 39.05
N LEU A 601 -35.93 -0.13 38.20
CA LEU A 601 -35.58 1.24 38.59
C LEU A 601 -36.83 2.13 38.75
N GLY A 602 -38.00 1.67 38.30
CA GLY A 602 -39.22 2.46 38.18
C GLY A 602 -39.37 3.10 36.79
N ALA A 603 -40.61 3.24 36.34
CA ALA A 603 -40.93 3.63 34.95
C ALA A 603 -40.32 4.97 34.52
N GLU A 604 -40.32 5.98 35.41
CA GLU A 604 -39.74 7.30 35.12
C GLU A 604 -38.23 7.22 34.93
N ARG A 605 -37.52 6.59 35.88
CA ARG A 605 -36.06 6.46 35.83
C ARG A 605 -35.59 5.57 34.67
N ALA A 606 -36.31 4.47 34.41
CA ALA A 606 -36.04 3.61 33.26
C ALA A 606 -36.20 4.37 31.93
N TYR A 607 -37.27 5.16 31.79
CA TYR A 607 -37.46 5.99 30.60
C TYR A 607 -36.39 7.07 30.47
N GLU A 608 -36.01 7.70 31.57
CA GLU A 608 -34.96 8.71 31.61
C GLU A 608 -33.62 8.14 31.12
N CYS A 609 -33.17 7.01 31.65
CA CYS A 609 -31.87 6.44 31.30
C CYS A 609 -31.85 5.71 29.95
N VAL A 610 -32.98 5.17 29.49
CA VAL A 610 -33.08 4.47 28.20
C VAL A 610 -33.36 5.42 27.04
N VAL A 611 -34.12 6.50 27.24
CA VAL A 611 -34.61 7.37 26.15
C VAL A 611 -34.14 8.80 26.33
N THR A 612 -34.49 9.47 27.43
CA THR A 612 -34.30 10.92 27.59
C THR A 612 -32.82 11.32 27.60
N ASN A 613 -32.01 10.70 28.46
CA ASN A 613 -30.59 11.05 28.62
C ASN A 613 -29.74 10.66 27.39
N PRO A 614 -29.90 9.47 26.77
CA PRO A 614 -29.18 9.15 25.53
C PRO A 614 -29.48 10.10 24.38
N ARG A 615 -30.75 10.49 24.21
CA ARG A 615 -31.16 11.49 23.21
C ARG A 615 -30.58 12.87 23.50
N ARG A 616 -30.57 13.28 24.77
CA ARG A 616 -29.93 14.53 25.19
C ARG A 616 -28.44 14.56 24.81
N ILE A 617 -27.69 13.50 25.10
CA ILE A 617 -26.28 13.40 24.66
C ILE A 617 -26.17 13.48 23.13
N ALA A 618 -27.06 12.78 22.41
CA ALA A 618 -27.09 12.85 20.95
C ALA A 618 -27.36 14.26 20.44
N ASP A 619 -28.22 15.04 21.10
CA ASP A 619 -28.53 16.43 20.75
C ASP A 619 -27.38 17.40 21.08
N GLU A 620 -26.59 17.10 22.12
CA GLU A 620 -25.40 17.89 22.51
C GLU A 620 -24.22 17.75 21.53
N VAL A 621 -24.15 16.63 20.80
CA VAL A 621 -23.12 16.39 19.77
C VAL A 621 -23.43 17.23 18.51
N GLU A 622 -22.43 17.73 17.79
CA GLU A 622 -22.61 18.42 16.52
C GLU A 622 -22.65 17.44 15.33
N GLU A 623 -23.24 17.83 14.20
CA GLU A 623 -23.11 17.05 12.95
C GLU A 623 -21.85 17.50 12.19
N PHE A 624 -20.85 16.63 12.12
CA PHE A 624 -19.59 16.87 11.41
C PHE A 624 -19.10 15.60 10.72
N LEU A 625 -18.16 15.77 9.79
CA LEU A 625 -17.55 14.66 9.06
C LEU A 625 -16.28 14.20 9.78
N PRO A 626 -16.04 12.88 9.91
CA PRO A 626 -14.82 12.34 10.49
C PRO A 626 -13.60 12.56 9.57
N ILE A 627 -13.83 12.73 8.27
CA ILE A 627 -12.82 13.00 7.25
C ILE A 627 -13.35 14.14 6.36
N PRO A 628 -12.55 15.16 6.02
CA PRO A 628 -12.97 16.22 5.11
C PRO A 628 -13.23 15.69 3.69
N ASP A 629 -13.98 16.44 2.88
CA ASP A 629 -14.28 16.07 1.49
C ASP A 629 -13.28 16.63 0.46
N GLU A 630 -12.57 17.70 0.82
CA GLU A 630 -11.67 18.43 -0.08
C GLU A 630 -10.31 17.76 -0.20
N LEU A 631 -9.62 17.99 -1.34
CA LEU A 631 -8.23 17.60 -1.53
C LEU A 631 -7.31 18.67 -0.92
N TYR A 632 -6.39 18.22 -0.07
CA TYR A 632 -5.35 19.04 0.55
C TYR A 632 -3.99 18.63 -0.02
N ALA A 633 -3.58 19.31 -1.07
CA ALA A 633 -2.29 19.07 -1.73
C ALA A 633 -1.14 19.79 -1.02
N PRO A 634 0.07 19.20 -0.96
CA PRO A 634 1.24 19.86 -0.40
C PRO A 634 1.70 21.00 -1.30
N MET A 635 2.09 22.13 -0.70
CA MET A 635 2.66 23.26 -1.42
C MET A 635 4.19 23.21 -1.36
N VAL A 636 4.84 23.31 -2.53
CA VAL A 636 6.30 23.48 -2.63
C VAL A 636 6.58 24.86 -3.22
N PRO A 637 7.14 25.80 -2.43
CA PRO A 637 7.43 27.15 -2.92
C PRO A 637 8.30 27.13 -4.17
N GLY A 638 7.87 27.84 -5.22
CA GLY A 638 8.58 27.94 -6.49
C GLY A 638 8.43 26.76 -7.45
N ALA A 639 7.71 25.70 -7.07
CA ALA A 639 7.57 24.49 -7.89
C ALA A 639 6.98 24.75 -9.28
N ASP A 640 5.97 25.61 -9.38
CA ASP A 640 5.34 26.00 -10.65
C ASP A 640 6.37 26.49 -11.68
N ARG A 641 7.15 27.49 -11.27
CA ARG A 641 8.20 28.08 -12.09
C ARG A 641 9.31 27.08 -12.40
N GLU A 642 9.70 26.27 -11.41
CA GLU A 642 10.76 25.28 -11.58
C GLU A 642 10.38 24.22 -12.62
N ILE A 643 9.16 23.67 -12.55
CA ILE A 643 8.65 22.69 -13.51
C ILE A 643 8.54 23.26 -14.92
N GLU A 644 8.02 24.48 -15.05
CA GLU A 644 7.93 25.16 -16.34
C GLU A 644 9.32 25.37 -16.95
N GLU A 645 10.25 25.95 -16.20
CA GLU A 645 11.61 26.22 -16.68
C GLU A 645 12.37 24.93 -17.03
N MET A 646 12.28 23.89 -16.21
CA MET A 646 12.90 22.59 -16.48
C MET A 646 12.36 21.97 -17.77
N SER A 647 11.04 22.01 -17.94
CA SER A 647 10.35 21.43 -19.09
C SER A 647 10.78 22.08 -20.40
N TYR A 648 10.67 23.41 -20.49
CA TYR A 648 11.09 24.14 -21.70
C TYR A 648 12.59 24.05 -21.94
N ARG A 649 13.44 24.07 -20.89
CA ARG A 649 14.90 23.95 -21.03
C ARG A 649 15.28 22.60 -21.62
N LYS A 650 14.69 21.49 -21.15
CA LYS A 650 14.94 20.16 -21.73
C LYS A 650 14.39 20.07 -23.15
N ALA A 651 13.18 20.55 -23.40
CA ALA A 651 12.56 20.53 -24.72
C ALA A 651 13.41 21.30 -25.74
N ARG A 652 13.90 22.51 -25.40
CA ARG A 652 14.77 23.31 -26.28
C ARG A 652 16.09 22.61 -26.56
N ARG A 653 16.66 21.94 -25.54
CA ARG A 653 17.86 21.12 -25.73
C ARG A 653 17.65 20.02 -26.79
N LEU A 654 16.51 19.33 -26.73
CA LEU A 654 16.22 18.16 -27.56
C LEU A 654 15.69 18.51 -28.96
N TYR A 655 14.87 19.56 -29.07
CA TYR A 655 14.10 19.89 -30.28
C TYR A 655 14.47 21.24 -30.91
N GLY A 656 15.39 22.00 -30.30
CA GLY A 656 15.84 23.31 -30.76
C GLY A 656 15.23 24.49 -30.01
N GLU A 657 15.88 25.65 -30.07
CA GLU A 657 15.40 26.88 -29.41
C GLU A 657 14.01 27.30 -29.90
N ASN A 658 13.77 27.18 -31.21
CA ASN A 658 12.45 27.36 -31.81
C ASN A 658 11.73 26.01 -31.83
N LEU A 659 10.98 25.73 -30.75
CA LEU A 659 10.28 24.45 -30.59
C LEU A 659 9.31 24.19 -31.76
N PRO A 660 9.27 22.95 -32.29
CA PRO A 660 8.22 22.55 -33.22
C PRO A 660 6.83 22.74 -32.60
N LYS A 661 5.86 23.15 -33.42
CA LYS A 661 4.49 23.43 -32.96
C LYS A 661 3.87 22.28 -32.15
N ILE A 662 4.10 21.03 -32.57
CA ILE A 662 3.62 19.83 -31.85
C ILE A 662 4.17 19.77 -30.42
N VAL A 663 5.43 20.18 -30.22
CA VAL A 663 6.10 20.17 -28.90
C VAL A 663 5.62 21.33 -28.04
N SER A 664 5.55 22.54 -28.60
CA SER A 664 5.05 23.72 -27.86
C SER A 664 3.59 23.57 -27.47
N ASP A 665 2.73 23.14 -28.40
CA ASP A 665 1.30 22.96 -28.15
C ASP A 665 1.07 21.89 -27.08
N ARG A 666 1.91 20.83 -27.06
CA ARG A 666 1.84 19.79 -26.03
C ARG A 666 2.27 20.31 -24.65
N LEU A 667 3.37 21.05 -24.56
CA LEU A 667 3.80 21.64 -23.27
C LEU A 667 2.75 22.61 -22.73
N ASP A 668 2.21 23.47 -23.58
CA ASP A 668 1.17 24.44 -23.20
C ASP A 668 -0.12 23.73 -22.72
N LEU A 669 -0.52 22.65 -23.41
CA LEU A 669 -1.69 21.84 -23.04
C LEU A 669 -1.53 21.18 -21.67
N GLU A 670 -0.32 20.71 -21.35
CA GLU A 670 -0.07 20.00 -20.09
C GLU A 670 0.23 20.94 -18.92
N LEU A 671 1.08 21.96 -19.11
CA LEU A 671 1.50 22.86 -18.04
C LEU A 671 0.32 23.69 -17.50
N LYS A 672 -0.59 24.17 -18.36
CA LYS A 672 -1.74 24.98 -17.93
C LYS A 672 -2.56 24.32 -16.81
N PRO A 673 -3.10 23.10 -16.97
CA PRO A 673 -3.83 22.43 -15.89
C PRO A 673 -2.92 22.02 -14.72
N ILE A 674 -1.66 21.61 -14.96
CA ILE A 674 -0.72 21.26 -13.87
C ILE A 674 -0.52 22.44 -12.91
N LEU A 675 -0.27 23.64 -13.46
CA LEU A 675 -0.07 24.86 -12.70
C LEU A 675 -1.38 25.35 -12.06
N LYS A 676 -2.47 25.41 -12.85
CA LYS A 676 -3.79 25.90 -12.39
C LYS A 676 -4.35 25.10 -11.20
N HIS A 677 -4.15 23.78 -11.19
CA HIS A 677 -4.68 22.89 -10.16
C HIS A 677 -3.66 22.55 -9.06
N GLY A 678 -2.47 23.17 -9.08
CA GLY A 678 -1.45 23.00 -8.03
C GLY A 678 -0.75 21.63 -8.04
N PHE A 679 -0.75 20.92 -9.17
CA PHE A 679 -0.10 19.60 -9.29
C PHE A 679 1.41 19.67 -9.48
N SER A 680 1.99 20.87 -9.65
CA SER A 680 3.43 21.08 -9.80
C SER A 680 4.25 20.51 -8.64
N ALA A 681 3.69 20.56 -7.42
CA ALA A 681 4.30 19.93 -6.25
C ALA A 681 4.55 18.43 -6.50
N LEU A 682 3.54 17.71 -7.00
CA LEU A 682 3.65 16.26 -7.25
C LEU A 682 4.74 15.96 -8.27
N TYR A 683 4.78 16.73 -9.35
CA TYR A 683 5.79 16.58 -10.40
C TYR A 683 7.21 16.84 -9.88
N ILE A 684 7.41 17.91 -9.09
CA ILE A 684 8.76 18.23 -8.61
C ILE A 684 9.24 17.23 -7.56
N ILE A 685 8.33 16.70 -6.75
CA ILE A 685 8.64 15.67 -5.76
C ILE A 685 9.02 14.36 -6.44
N ALA A 686 8.22 13.91 -7.41
CA ALA A 686 8.55 12.74 -8.21
C ALA A 686 9.90 12.92 -8.92
N GLN A 687 10.15 14.10 -9.48
CA GLN A 687 11.41 14.43 -10.14
C GLN A 687 12.60 14.31 -9.19
N ARG A 688 12.48 14.85 -7.97
CA ARG A 688 13.55 14.78 -6.96
C ARG A 688 13.80 13.35 -6.48
N LEU A 689 12.76 12.54 -6.34
CA LEU A 689 12.86 11.12 -5.99
C LEU A 689 13.58 10.33 -7.08
N VAL A 690 13.16 10.48 -8.34
CA VAL A 690 13.79 9.80 -9.48
C VAL A 690 15.23 10.25 -9.64
N LYS A 691 15.49 11.57 -9.61
CA LYS A 691 16.85 12.11 -9.71
C LYS A 691 17.76 11.55 -8.64
N LYS A 692 17.31 11.52 -7.37
CA LYS A 692 18.13 10.98 -6.27
C LYS A 692 18.46 9.50 -6.49
N SER A 693 17.48 8.70 -6.88
CA SER A 693 17.70 7.28 -7.17
C SER A 693 18.71 7.08 -8.30
N ASN A 694 18.56 7.81 -9.40
CA ASN A 694 19.47 7.74 -10.53
C ASN A 694 20.89 8.23 -10.17
N ASP A 695 21.02 9.31 -9.39
CA ASP A 695 22.31 9.82 -8.90
C ASP A 695 23.02 8.80 -7.99
N ASP A 696 22.25 8.04 -7.20
CA ASP A 696 22.75 6.94 -6.36
C ASP A 696 22.96 5.64 -7.16
N GLY A 697 22.75 5.66 -8.47
CA GLY A 697 23.03 4.56 -9.39
C GLY A 697 21.87 3.58 -9.60
N TYR A 698 20.66 3.86 -9.11
CA TYR A 698 19.49 2.99 -9.27
C TYR A 698 18.48 3.61 -10.24
N LEU A 699 18.37 3.03 -11.45
CA LEU A 699 17.39 3.45 -12.43
C LEU A 699 15.96 3.23 -11.90
N VAL A 700 15.09 4.23 -12.05
CA VAL A 700 13.68 4.12 -11.67
C VAL A 700 12.84 3.73 -12.89
N GLY A 701 12.07 2.65 -12.76
CA GLY A 701 11.11 2.25 -13.78
C GLY A 701 9.85 3.12 -13.74
N SER A 702 9.42 3.63 -14.90
CA SER A 702 8.14 4.31 -15.03
C SER A 702 6.96 3.36 -14.77
N ARG A 703 5.90 3.84 -14.12
CA ARG A 703 4.67 3.05 -13.90
C ARG A 703 3.41 3.90 -14.02
N GLY A 704 2.28 3.24 -14.28
CA GLY A 704 0.97 3.87 -14.31
C GLY A 704 0.79 4.82 -15.50
N SER A 705 0.01 5.88 -15.30
CA SER A 705 -0.32 6.84 -16.37
C SER A 705 0.60 8.05 -16.46
N VAL A 706 1.61 8.20 -15.59
CA VAL A 706 2.51 9.37 -15.65
C VAL A 706 3.31 9.43 -16.95
N GLY A 707 3.58 8.27 -17.57
CA GLY A 707 4.18 8.18 -18.92
C GLY A 707 3.32 8.77 -20.05
N SER A 708 2.07 9.15 -19.77
CA SER A 708 1.22 9.91 -20.69
C SER A 708 1.53 11.42 -20.69
N SER A 709 2.35 11.93 -19.76
CA SER A 709 2.71 13.35 -19.65
C SER A 709 4.08 13.65 -20.24
N PHE A 710 4.09 14.52 -21.25
CA PHE A 710 5.32 15.02 -21.87
C PHE A 710 6.11 15.92 -20.91
N VAL A 711 5.43 16.67 -20.04
CA VAL A 711 6.07 17.42 -18.95
C VAL A 711 6.86 16.47 -18.05
N ALA A 712 6.29 15.32 -17.67
CA ALA A 712 6.98 14.32 -16.86
C ALA A 712 8.22 13.76 -17.57
N THR A 713 8.16 13.55 -18.89
CA THR A 713 9.32 13.16 -19.71
C THR A 713 10.41 14.24 -19.68
N MET A 714 10.05 15.52 -19.83
CA MET A 714 11.01 16.62 -19.92
C MET A 714 11.73 16.91 -18.60
N ILE A 715 11.07 16.70 -17.46
CA ILE A 715 11.71 16.86 -16.15
C ILE A 715 12.44 15.59 -15.66
N GLY A 716 12.34 14.48 -16.39
CA GLY A 716 13.03 13.22 -16.08
C GLY A 716 12.33 12.34 -15.04
N VAL A 717 11.00 12.43 -14.93
CA VAL A 717 10.19 11.53 -14.08
C VAL A 717 9.89 10.21 -14.78
N THR A 718 9.83 10.21 -16.11
CA THR A 718 9.53 9.02 -16.92
C THR A 718 10.39 8.98 -18.18
N GLU A 719 10.83 7.79 -18.57
CA GLU A 719 11.53 7.56 -19.84
C GLU A 719 10.58 7.52 -21.05
N VAL A 720 9.29 7.22 -20.83
CA VAL A 720 8.28 7.16 -21.88
C VAL A 720 8.03 8.56 -22.45
N ASN A 721 8.19 8.71 -23.77
CA ASN A 721 7.88 9.92 -24.51
C ASN A 721 6.49 9.81 -25.19
N PRO A 722 5.47 10.56 -24.74
CA PRO A 722 4.12 10.40 -25.23
C PRO A 722 3.82 11.10 -26.57
N LEU A 723 4.78 11.81 -27.15
CA LEU A 723 4.59 12.45 -28.47
C LEU A 723 4.36 11.41 -29.58
N PRO A 724 3.84 11.83 -30.75
CA PRO A 724 3.77 10.96 -31.93
C PRO A 724 5.18 10.44 -32.33
N PRO A 725 5.27 9.29 -33.02
CA PRO A 725 6.53 8.75 -33.52
C PRO A 725 7.33 9.80 -34.30
N HIS A 726 8.61 9.95 -33.99
CA HIS A 726 9.45 10.97 -34.61
C HIS A 726 10.93 10.64 -34.60
N TYR A 727 11.65 11.29 -35.51
CA TYR A 727 13.10 11.38 -35.49
C TYR A 727 13.56 12.67 -34.83
N ARG A 728 14.71 12.62 -34.14
CA ARG A 728 15.43 13.80 -33.64
C ARG A 728 16.95 13.65 -33.78
N CYS A 729 17.63 14.73 -34.16
CA CYS A 729 19.08 14.77 -34.26
C CYS A 729 19.71 15.33 -32.98
N LYS A 730 20.64 14.60 -32.37
CA LYS A 730 21.38 15.05 -31.18
C LYS A 730 22.36 16.21 -31.44
N HIS A 731 22.73 16.45 -32.69
CA HIS A 731 23.74 17.44 -33.07
C HIS A 731 23.11 18.75 -33.56
N CYS A 732 22.33 18.71 -34.65
CA CYS A 732 21.74 19.92 -35.24
C CYS A 732 20.26 20.14 -34.89
N GLN A 733 19.68 19.32 -34.00
CA GLN A 733 18.30 19.45 -33.51
C GLN A 733 17.20 19.32 -34.59
N TYR A 734 17.54 18.86 -35.80
CA TYR A 734 16.58 18.45 -36.81
C TYR A 734 15.58 17.44 -36.24
N ASN A 735 14.29 17.59 -36.56
CA ASN A 735 13.23 16.69 -36.14
C ASN A 735 12.20 16.46 -37.25
N LYS A 736 11.56 15.29 -37.24
CA LYS A 736 10.50 14.89 -38.19
C LYS A 736 9.48 14.02 -37.49
N PHE A 737 8.24 14.50 -37.40
CA PHE A 737 7.11 13.79 -36.77
C PHE A 737 6.28 13.02 -37.80
N ILE A 738 5.78 11.85 -37.41
CA ILE A 738 4.85 11.02 -38.18
C ILE A 738 3.51 11.01 -37.43
N THR A 739 2.47 11.59 -38.04
CA THR A 739 1.17 11.83 -37.39
C THR A 739 -0.01 11.18 -38.12
N ASP A 740 0.25 10.42 -39.19
CA ASP A 740 -0.77 9.75 -40.01
C ASP A 740 -1.27 8.43 -39.40
N GLY A 741 -0.70 8.01 -38.27
CA GLY A 741 -1.06 6.76 -37.58
C GLY A 741 -0.45 5.50 -38.20
N SER A 742 0.40 5.63 -39.23
CA SER A 742 1.03 4.48 -39.91
C SER A 742 2.03 3.72 -39.04
N VAL A 743 2.56 4.36 -37.99
CA VAL A 743 3.58 3.81 -37.10
C VAL A 743 3.06 3.81 -35.65
N GLY A 744 3.20 2.68 -34.95
CA GLY A 744 2.73 2.52 -33.58
C GLY A 744 3.65 3.14 -32.53
N SER A 745 4.96 3.00 -32.69
CA SER A 745 6.00 3.53 -31.82
C SER A 745 7.17 4.09 -32.63
N GLY A 746 7.81 5.15 -32.15
CA GLY A 746 9.03 5.71 -32.71
C GLY A 746 10.15 4.68 -32.81
N PHE A 747 10.20 3.71 -31.89
CA PHE A 747 11.21 2.64 -31.94
C PHE A 747 11.10 1.75 -33.18
N ASP A 748 9.90 1.66 -33.77
CA ASP A 748 9.64 0.90 -35.00
C ASP A 748 10.11 1.62 -36.27
N LEU A 749 10.53 2.89 -36.16
CA LEU A 749 11.02 3.65 -37.30
C LEU A 749 12.34 3.04 -37.83
N PRO A 750 12.56 3.00 -39.15
CA PRO A 750 13.82 2.55 -39.71
C PRO A 750 14.97 3.50 -39.35
N SER A 751 16.17 2.97 -39.13
CA SER A 751 17.36 3.80 -38.88
C SER A 751 17.64 4.72 -40.08
N MET A 752 17.94 5.98 -39.79
CA MET A 752 18.15 7.04 -40.79
C MET A 752 19.19 8.04 -40.30
N ASP A 753 20.05 8.52 -41.19
CA ASP A 753 20.98 9.60 -40.90
C ASP A 753 20.31 10.97 -41.04
N CYS A 754 20.77 11.94 -40.24
CA CYS A 754 20.21 13.28 -40.28
C CYS A 754 20.44 13.91 -41.65
N PRO A 755 19.38 14.36 -42.36
CA PRO A 755 19.51 14.94 -43.69
C PRO A 755 20.24 16.30 -43.69
N VAL A 756 20.46 16.90 -42.51
CA VAL A 756 21.12 18.19 -42.34
C VAL A 756 22.60 18.04 -42.00
N CYS A 757 22.98 17.09 -41.14
CA CYS A 757 24.35 16.98 -40.63
C CYS A 757 24.96 15.58 -40.67
N GLY A 758 24.25 14.57 -41.22
CA GLY A 758 24.73 13.20 -41.34
C GLY A 758 24.83 12.41 -40.03
N THR A 759 24.53 13.00 -38.88
CA THR A 759 24.52 12.27 -37.59
C THR A 759 23.34 11.28 -37.55
N PRO A 760 23.52 10.02 -37.12
CA PRO A 760 22.42 9.07 -36.95
C PRO A 760 21.29 9.66 -36.10
N LEU A 761 20.05 9.56 -36.59
CA LEU A 761 18.89 10.10 -35.90
C LEU A 761 18.47 9.17 -34.75
N ILE A 762 18.02 9.79 -33.66
CA ILE A 762 17.35 9.09 -32.56
C ILE A 762 15.87 8.97 -32.91
N LYS A 763 15.28 7.84 -32.56
CA LYS A 763 13.87 7.51 -32.79
C LYS A 763 13.11 7.49 -31.48
N ASP A 764 11.93 8.10 -31.43
CA ASP A 764 11.25 8.38 -30.16
C ASP A 764 9.74 8.62 -30.36
N GLY A 765 8.95 8.57 -29.28
CA GLY A 765 7.51 8.88 -29.27
C GLY A 765 6.57 7.67 -29.43
N HIS A 766 5.56 7.54 -28.55
CA HIS A 766 4.65 6.38 -28.50
C HIS A 766 3.16 6.72 -28.71
N ASN A 767 2.85 7.96 -29.09
CA ASN A 767 1.51 8.48 -29.38
C ASN A 767 0.50 8.27 -28.23
N ILE A 768 0.81 8.79 -27.04
CA ILE A 768 0.01 8.61 -25.83
C ILE A 768 -0.68 9.94 -25.46
N PRO A 769 -2.03 9.98 -25.33
CA PRO A 769 -2.76 11.20 -25.02
C PRO A 769 -2.62 11.60 -23.54
N PHE A 770 -2.40 12.89 -23.27
CA PHE A 770 -2.26 13.42 -21.90
C PHE A 770 -3.50 13.21 -21.02
N ALA A 771 -4.69 13.26 -21.62
CA ALA A 771 -5.96 13.15 -20.90
C ALA A 771 -6.11 11.83 -20.11
N VAL A 772 -5.36 10.80 -20.48
CA VAL A 772 -5.28 9.52 -19.76
C VAL A 772 -4.72 9.68 -18.34
N PHE A 773 -3.88 10.69 -18.14
CA PHE A 773 -3.29 11.03 -16.84
C PHE A 773 -4.22 11.96 -16.03
N LEU A 774 -4.51 13.16 -16.53
CA LEU A 774 -5.15 14.26 -15.77
C LEU A 774 -6.57 14.63 -16.23
N GLY A 775 -7.15 13.92 -17.20
CA GLY A 775 -8.37 14.36 -17.87
C GLY A 775 -8.11 15.56 -18.79
N PHE A 776 -9.16 16.34 -19.10
CA PHE A 776 -9.02 17.48 -20.03
C PHE A 776 -8.70 18.81 -19.33
N ASP A 777 -9.20 19.00 -18.10
CA ASP A 777 -9.00 20.25 -17.33
C ASP A 777 -8.62 19.93 -15.88
N GLY A 778 -7.82 18.88 -15.64
CA GLY A 778 -7.41 18.50 -14.28
C GLY A 778 -8.55 17.96 -13.42
N ASP A 779 -9.63 17.46 -14.04
CA ASP A 779 -10.83 16.92 -13.38
C ASP A 779 -10.58 15.58 -12.66
N LYS A 780 -9.36 15.03 -12.81
CA LYS A 780 -8.89 13.83 -12.14
C LYS A 780 -7.66 14.16 -11.31
N VAL A 781 -7.67 13.74 -10.04
CA VAL A 781 -6.48 13.79 -9.18
C VAL A 781 -5.45 12.77 -9.69
N PRO A 782 -4.20 13.17 -10.00
CA PRO A 782 -3.19 12.26 -10.53
C PRO A 782 -2.49 11.48 -9.41
N ASP A 783 -2.28 10.18 -9.66
CA ASP A 783 -1.37 9.35 -8.89
C ASP A 783 -0.05 9.21 -9.67
N ILE A 784 1.10 9.45 -9.01
CA ILE A 784 2.42 9.23 -9.62
C ILE A 784 3.00 7.93 -9.05
N ASP A 785 3.05 6.92 -9.91
CA ASP A 785 3.57 5.60 -9.60
C ASP A 785 5.02 5.47 -10.10
N LEU A 786 5.93 5.09 -9.21
CA LEU A 786 7.34 4.91 -9.52
C LEU A 786 7.82 3.54 -9.03
N ASN A 787 8.47 2.79 -9.90
CA ASN A 787 9.08 1.50 -9.56
C ASN A 787 10.57 1.71 -9.23
N PHE A 788 10.90 1.72 -7.95
CA PHE A 788 12.27 1.67 -7.47
C PHE A 788 12.74 0.22 -7.36
N SER A 789 14.06 0.02 -7.34
CA SER A 789 14.63 -1.25 -6.89
C SER A 789 14.12 -1.59 -5.48
N GLY A 790 13.83 -2.86 -5.22
CA GLY A 790 13.47 -3.34 -3.88
C GLY A 790 14.49 -2.93 -2.81
N ASP A 791 15.77 -2.96 -3.14
CA ASP A 791 16.87 -2.60 -2.24
C ASP A 791 16.91 -1.09 -1.94
N TYR A 792 16.52 -0.28 -2.92
CA TYR A 792 16.54 1.18 -2.82
C TYR A 792 15.23 1.77 -2.29
N GLN A 793 14.13 1.03 -2.36
CA GLN A 793 12.80 1.47 -1.95
C GLN A 793 12.77 2.10 -0.55
N PRO A 794 13.40 1.51 0.50
CA PRO A 794 13.43 2.11 1.84
C PRO A 794 14.15 3.47 1.88
N VAL A 795 15.20 3.64 1.06
CA VAL A 795 15.95 4.89 0.94
C VAL A 795 15.07 5.97 0.28
N ALA A 796 14.35 5.62 -0.79
CA ALA A 796 13.41 6.53 -1.45
C ALA A 796 12.28 6.96 -0.51
N HIS A 797 11.74 6.04 0.29
CA HIS A 797 10.75 6.36 1.31
C HIS A 797 11.32 7.31 2.36
N LYS A 798 12.52 7.05 2.88
CA LYS A 798 13.15 7.91 3.88
C LYS A 798 13.42 9.31 3.34
N TYR A 799 13.75 9.42 2.06
CA TYR A 799 13.96 10.72 1.41
C TYR A 799 12.69 11.57 1.37
N THR A 800 11.49 10.97 1.37
CA THR A 800 10.25 11.75 1.51
C THR A 800 10.19 12.50 2.84
N GLU A 801 10.73 11.95 3.93
CA GLU A 801 10.82 12.65 5.22
C GLU A 801 11.73 13.89 5.14
N VAL A 802 12.77 13.85 4.31
CA VAL A 802 13.65 14.99 4.04
C VAL A 802 12.91 16.04 3.21
N LEU A 803 12.16 15.61 2.20
CA LEU A 803 11.41 16.51 1.31
C LEU A 803 10.25 17.21 2.03
N PHE A 804 9.56 16.53 2.93
CA PHE A 804 8.30 17.02 3.50
C PHE A 804 8.36 17.33 5.00
N GLY A 805 9.27 16.70 5.73
CA GLY A 805 9.28 16.64 7.18
C GLY A 805 8.73 15.32 7.69
N LYS A 806 9.40 14.73 8.68
CA LYS A 806 9.03 13.42 9.26
C LYS A 806 7.60 13.34 9.79
N MET A 807 7.03 14.46 10.24
CA MET A 807 5.66 14.53 10.77
C MET A 807 4.59 14.84 9.70
N ASN A 808 4.99 14.92 8.44
CA ASN A 808 4.12 15.24 7.30
C ASN A 808 4.06 14.11 6.27
N VAL A 809 4.74 12.99 6.51
CA VAL A 809 4.69 11.80 5.67
C VAL A 809 4.43 10.58 6.51
N PHE A 810 3.46 9.78 6.08
CA PHE A 810 3.06 8.56 6.78
C PHE A 810 2.91 7.44 5.77
N ARG A 811 3.23 6.21 6.17
CA ARG A 811 2.82 5.06 5.35
C ARG A 811 1.30 4.97 5.35
N ALA A 812 0.72 4.64 4.19
CA ALA A 812 -0.68 4.25 4.19
C ALA A 812 -0.85 2.97 5.02
N GLY A 813 -1.69 3.01 6.04
CA GLY A 813 -2.04 1.83 6.83
C GLY A 813 -2.93 0.87 6.06
N THR A 814 -2.89 -0.40 6.43
CA THR A 814 -3.83 -1.42 5.95
C THR A 814 -4.50 -2.13 7.11
N ILE A 815 -5.77 -2.51 6.93
CA ILE A 815 -6.54 -3.26 7.92
C ILE A 815 -6.76 -4.67 7.36
N ALA A 816 -6.28 -5.67 8.08
CA ALA A 816 -6.41 -7.07 7.67
C ALA A 816 -7.51 -7.75 8.49
N GLY A 817 -8.61 -8.07 7.83
CA GLY A 817 -9.70 -8.89 8.38
C GLY A 817 -9.49 -10.38 8.15
N LEU A 818 -10.21 -11.21 8.90
CA LEU A 818 -10.23 -12.66 8.72
C LEU A 818 -10.68 -13.05 7.31
N GLN A 819 -9.83 -13.81 6.62
CA GLN A 819 -10.05 -14.35 5.27
C GLN A 819 -10.65 -15.76 5.33
N ASP A 820 -11.17 -16.25 4.20
CA ASP A 820 -11.89 -17.52 4.06
C ASP A 820 -11.21 -18.70 4.76
N LYS A 821 -9.91 -18.92 4.55
CA LYS A 821 -9.18 -20.06 5.12
C LYS A 821 -9.16 -20.03 6.66
N ASN A 822 -8.89 -18.86 7.24
CA ASN A 822 -8.80 -18.73 8.70
C ASN A 822 -10.19 -18.78 9.34
N ALA A 823 -11.18 -18.10 8.73
CA ALA A 823 -12.56 -18.14 9.19
C ALA A 823 -13.15 -19.56 9.14
N TYR A 824 -12.84 -20.33 8.09
CA TYR A 824 -13.20 -21.74 7.99
C TYR A 824 -12.57 -22.56 9.11
N GLY A 825 -11.26 -22.39 9.35
CA GLY A 825 -10.56 -23.06 10.44
C GLY A 825 -11.16 -22.76 11.82
N TYR A 826 -11.54 -21.50 12.09
CA TYR A 826 -12.16 -21.12 13.36
C TYR A 826 -13.52 -21.81 13.57
N ALA A 827 -14.37 -21.80 12.53
CA ALA A 827 -15.67 -22.46 12.60
C ALA A 827 -15.52 -23.99 12.74
N MET A 828 -14.61 -24.60 11.97
CA MET A 828 -14.36 -26.04 12.01
C MET A 828 -13.89 -26.50 13.39
N HIS A 829 -12.81 -25.90 13.91
CA HIS A 829 -12.23 -26.28 15.20
C HIS A 829 -13.18 -26.02 16.37
N TYR A 830 -14.02 -24.97 16.30
CA TYR A 830 -15.03 -24.70 17.32
C TYR A 830 -16.01 -25.88 17.50
N TYR A 831 -16.54 -26.43 16.41
CA TYR A 831 -17.47 -27.57 16.50
C TYR A 831 -16.74 -28.90 16.79
N GLU A 832 -15.51 -29.08 16.29
CA GLU A 832 -14.67 -30.24 16.63
C GLU A 832 -14.38 -30.31 18.14
N ASP A 833 -14.02 -29.19 18.77
CA ASP A 833 -13.77 -29.09 20.22
C ASP A 833 -15.01 -29.38 21.06
N MET A 834 -16.21 -29.11 20.51
CA MET A 834 -17.49 -29.48 21.13
C MET A 834 -17.85 -30.96 20.95
N GLY A 835 -17.07 -31.71 20.19
CA GLY A 835 -17.39 -33.09 19.81
C GLY A 835 -18.58 -33.20 18.85
N VAL A 836 -18.91 -32.13 18.13
CA VAL A 836 -20.05 -32.08 17.21
C VAL A 836 -19.55 -32.06 15.77
N GLN A 837 -19.82 -33.12 15.00
CA GLN A 837 -19.54 -33.11 13.58
C GLN A 837 -20.63 -32.36 12.80
N LYS A 838 -20.20 -31.40 11.98
CA LYS A 838 -21.07 -30.63 11.09
C LYS A 838 -20.65 -30.85 9.64
N GLY A 839 -21.62 -30.85 8.74
CA GLY A 839 -21.38 -30.93 7.30
C GLY A 839 -20.59 -29.73 6.81
N ARG A 840 -19.77 -29.94 5.77
CA ARG A 840 -18.91 -28.89 5.21
C ARG A 840 -19.69 -27.61 4.81
N PRO A 841 -20.87 -27.68 4.18
CA PRO A 841 -21.66 -26.48 3.89
C PRO A 841 -22.08 -25.71 5.15
N TYR A 842 -22.32 -26.39 6.28
CA TYR A 842 -22.62 -25.70 7.53
C TYR A 842 -21.43 -24.89 8.03
N ILE A 843 -20.23 -25.47 8.04
CA ILE A 843 -19.00 -24.75 8.42
C ILE A 843 -18.76 -23.54 7.51
N GLU A 844 -18.96 -23.71 6.20
CA GLU A 844 -18.86 -22.62 5.22
C GLU A 844 -19.94 -21.54 5.39
N HIS A 845 -21.11 -21.88 5.95
CA HIS A 845 -22.12 -20.91 6.35
C HIS A 845 -21.67 -20.14 7.60
N MET A 846 -21.27 -20.86 8.66
CA MET A 846 -20.86 -20.27 9.94
C MET A 846 -19.66 -19.34 9.82
N MET A 847 -18.68 -19.67 8.96
CA MET A 847 -17.50 -18.82 8.76
C MET A 847 -17.85 -17.42 8.25
N ARG A 848 -18.97 -17.24 7.53
CA ARG A 848 -19.38 -15.95 6.95
C ARG A 848 -19.65 -14.88 8.01
N GLY A 849 -20.09 -15.28 9.21
CA GLY A 849 -20.28 -14.37 10.34
C GLY A 849 -18.95 -13.81 10.87
N CYS A 850 -17.88 -14.60 10.80
CA CYS A 850 -16.53 -14.21 11.25
C CYS A 850 -15.71 -13.46 10.18
N MET A 851 -16.06 -13.60 8.90
CA MET A 851 -15.32 -12.99 7.80
C MET A 851 -15.25 -11.46 7.91
N GLY A 852 -14.07 -10.90 7.64
CA GLY A 852 -13.83 -9.47 7.65
C GLY A 852 -13.72 -8.84 9.05
N VAL A 853 -13.88 -9.61 10.14
CA VAL A 853 -13.53 -9.14 11.49
C VAL A 853 -12.05 -8.81 11.51
N LYS A 854 -11.69 -7.63 12.01
CA LYS A 854 -10.31 -7.17 12.08
C LYS A 854 -9.47 -8.14 12.91
N ALA A 855 -8.37 -8.59 12.33
CA ALA A 855 -7.39 -9.43 13.01
C ALA A 855 -6.10 -8.66 13.31
N THR A 856 -5.59 -7.89 12.35
CA THR A 856 -4.36 -7.10 12.52
C THR A 856 -4.34 -5.86 11.62
N THR A 857 -3.30 -5.05 11.75
CA THR A 857 -3.01 -3.92 10.87
C THR A 857 -1.66 -4.13 10.18
N GLY A 858 -1.45 -3.47 9.05
CA GLY A 858 -0.22 -3.55 8.28
C GLY A 858 0.12 -2.22 7.63
N GLN A 859 1.01 -2.28 6.65
CA GLN A 859 1.45 -1.12 5.86
C GLN A 859 1.23 -1.40 4.37
N HIS A 860 0.89 -0.36 3.61
CA HIS A 860 0.86 -0.42 2.16
C HIS A 860 2.28 -0.63 1.62
N ALA A 861 2.42 -1.43 0.56
CA ALA A 861 3.71 -1.86 0.04
C ALA A 861 4.60 -0.69 -0.43
N GLY A 862 4.02 0.44 -0.85
CA GLY A 862 4.78 1.61 -1.29
C GLY A 862 4.10 2.96 -1.10
N GLY A 863 2.92 2.98 -0.50
CA GLY A 863 2.08 4.17 -0.46
C GLY A 863 2.50 5.09 0.67
N ILE A 864 2.94 6.30 0.32
CA ILE A 864 3.26 7.38 1.26
C ILE A 864 2.18 8.44 1.17
N MET A 865 1.48 8.67 2.28
CA MET A 865 0.51 9.75 2.43
C MET A 865 1.25 11.02 2.82
N VAL A 866 1.03 12.09 2.06
CA VAL A 866 1.67 13.39 2.27
C VAL A 866 0.64 14.37 2.85
N VAL A 867 0.95 14.90 4.03
CA VAL A 867 0.17 15.95 4.70
C VAL A 867 0.82 17.31 4.41
N PRO A 868 0.07 18.35 4.03
CA PRO A 868 0.61 19.70 3.90
C PRO A 868 1.36 20.16 5.15
N ARG A 869 2.45 20.93 4.98
CA ARG A 869 3.35 21.32 6.08
C ARG A 869 2.69 22.21 7.14
N ASP A 870 1.65 22.92 6.75
CA ASP A 870 0.84 23.82 7.57
C ASP A 870 -0.34 23.10 8.26
N MET A 871 -0.46 21.78 8.09
CA MET A 871 -1.54 20.97 8.65
C MET A 871 -1.03 19.82 9.51
N ASP A 872 -1.86 19.44 10.48
CA ASP A 872 -1.63 18.27 11.32
C ASP A 872 -2.37 17.05 10.76
N VAL A 873 -1.74 15.86 10.79
CA VAL A 873 -2.34 14.62 10.27
C VAL A 873 -3.69 14.27 10.92
N HIS A 874 -3.91 14.67 12.17
CA HIS A 874 -5.12 14.38 12.95
C HIS A 874 -6.35 15.18 12.49
N TYR A 875 -6.23 16.04 11.47
CA TYR A 875 -7.39 16.55 10.73
C TYR A 875 -7.99 15.50 9.78
N PHE A 876 -7.22 14.46 9.44
CA PHE A 876 -7.60 13.45 8.44
C PHE A 876 -7.72 12.06 9.05
N THR A 877 -6.78 11.68 9.92
CA THR A 877 -6.69 10.32 10.46
C THR A 877 -5.80 10.28 11.70
N PRO A 878 -6.07 9.40 12.67
CA PRO A 878 -5.06 9.02 13.66
C PRO A 878 -3.86 8.34 12.99
N ILE A 879 -2.78 8.16 13.75
CA ILE A 879 -1.57 7.44 13.31
C ILE A 879 -1.21 6.34 14.30
N GLN A 880 -0.63 5.25 13.80
CA GLN A 880 -0.23 4.10 14.62
C GLN A 880 1.05 3.46 14.08
N ARG A 881 1.54 2.41 14.74
CA ARG A 881 2.59 1.54 14.20
C ARG A 881 1.95 0.32 13.51
N PRO A 882 2.51 -0.17 12.38
CA PRO A 882 1.98 -1.34 11.70
C PRO A 882 2.07 -2.57 12.60
N ALA A 883 1.00 -3.37 12.66
CA ALA A 883 0.88 -4.56 13.51
C ALA A 883 1.19 -4.31 15.00
N ASN A 884 1.09 -3.05 15.47
CA ASN A 884 1.52 -2.63 16.81
C ASN A 884 2.97 -3.04 17.14
N ASN A 885 3.86 -3.07 16.15
CA ASN A 885 5.28 -3.32 16.38
C ASN A 885 5.96 -2.06 16.96
N MET A 886 6.21 -2.06 18.27
CA MET A 886 6.83 -0.92 18.96
C MET A 886 8.31 -0.69 18.58
N GLU A 887 8.97 -1.68 17.97
CA GLU A 887 10.34 -1.57 17.47
C GLU A 887 10.40 -0.94 16.06
N SER A 888 9.27 -0.86 15.35
CA SER A 888 9.22 -0.30 13.99
C SER A 888 9.19 1.22 14.03
N ASP A 889 10.19 1.88 13.45
CA ASP A 889 10.22 3.36 13.29
C ASP A 889 9.17 3.91 12.32
N THR A 890 8.56 3.05 11.52
CA THR A 890 7.52 3.41 10.56
C THR A 890 6.20 3.74 11.27
N LEU A 891 5.64 4.90 10.92
CA LEU A 891 4.29 5.32 11.30
C LEU A 891 3.34 5.14 10.11
N THR A 892 2.17 4.58 10.38
CA THR A 892 1.09 4.37 9.40
C THR A 892 -0.13 5.21 9.74
N THR A 893 -0.88 5.63 8.74
CA THR A 893 -2.25 6.14 8.94
C THR A 893 -3.12 5.05 9.59
N HIS A 894 -3.99 5.45 10.51
CA HIS A 894 -4.89 4.53 11.20
C HIS A 894 -6.07 4.11 10.33
N PHE A 895 -6.53 5.04 9.49
CA PHE A 895 -7.42 4.74 8.37
C PHE A 895 -6.63 4.15 7.21
N ASP A 896 -7.29 3.21 6.52
CA ASP A 896 -6.74 2.70 5.26
C ASP A 896 -6.74 3.79 4.19
N TYR A 897 -5.92 3.57 3.16
CA TYR A 897 -5.82 4.47 2.01
C TYR A 897 -7.19 4.78 1.39
N HIS A 898 -8.06 3.79 1.22
CA HIS A 898 -9.35 3.98 0.54
C HIS A 898 -10.25 4.97 1.27
N SER A 899 -10.15 5.04 2.60
CA SER A 899 -10.92 5.95 3.43
C SER A 899 -10.48 7.41 3.29
N ILE A 900 -9.20 7.66 3.00
CA ILE A 900 -8.60 9.00 2.88
C ILE A 900 -8.16 9.34 1.45
N SER A 901 -8.45 8.46 0.49
CA SER A 901 -8.13 8.67 -0.93
C SER A 901 -8.88 9.90 -1.46
N GLU A 902 -8.25 10.65 -2.36
CA GLU A 902 -8.73 11.93 -2.91
C GLU A 902 -8.74 13.12 -1.92
N ARG A 903 -8.37 12.91 -0.65
CA ARG A 903 -8.30 13.97 0.38
C ARG A 903 -6.87 14.39 0.65
N LEU A 904 -5.96 13.42 0.65
CA LEU A 904 -4.53 13.61 0.72
C LEU A 904 -3.86 13.04 -0.52
N VAL A 905 -2.72 13.61 -0.86
CA VAL A 905 -1.86 13.12 -1.93
C VAL A 905 -1.16 11.85 -1.49
N LYS A 906 -1.10 10.87 -2.40
CA LYS A 906 -0.31 9.65 -2.25
C LYS A 906 0.85 9.64 -3.25
N LEU A 907 2.03 9.25 -2.76
CA LEU A 907 3.16 8.86 -3.60
C LEU A 907 3.32 7.34 -3.53
N ASP A 908 3.16 6.66 -4.66
CA ASP A 908 3.37 5.21 -4.75
C ASP A 908 4.83 4.94 -5.14
N ILE A 909 5.66 4.83 -4.12
CA ILE A 909 7.08 4.47 -4.21
C ILE A 909 7.15 2.95 -4.03
N LEU A 910 7.04 2.23 -5.14
CA LEU A 910 6.92 0.76 -5.15
C LEU A 910 8.29 0.11 -5.36
N GLY A 911 8.52 -1.03 -4.70
CA GLY A 911 9.67 -1.89 -4.95
C GLY A 911 9.35 -2.83 -6.10
N HIS A 912 10.28 -2.98 -7.03
CA HIS A 912 10.13 -3.82 -8.21
C HIS A 912 11.47 -4.46 -8.59
N ASP A 913 11.42 -5.69 -9.09
CA ASP A 913 12.63 -6.45 -9.41
C ASP A 913 13.30 -5.99 -10.71
N ASP A 914 12.53 -5.49 -11.69
CA ASP A 914 13.07 -4.99 -12.97
C ASP A 914 14.23 -3.98 -12.77
N PRO A 915 14.09 -2.88 -12.00
CA PRO A 915 15.20 -2.02 -11.64
C PRO A 915 16.40 -2.73 -10.99
N THR A 916 16.16 -3.66 -10.07
CA THR A 916 17.23 -4.41 -9.39
C THR A 916 17.99 -5.30 -10.38
N VAL A 917 17.28 -5.99 -11.28
CA VAL A 917 17.86 -6.82 -12.34
C VAL A 917 18.67 -5.98 -13.31
N ILE A 918 18.13 -4.85 -13.76
CA ILE A 918 18.86 -3.93 -14.66
C ILE A 918 20.13 -3.40 -13.97
N LYS A 919 20.06 -3.08 -12.68
CA LYS A 919 21.23 -2.62 -11.93
C LYS A 919 22.32 -3.70 -11.86
N MET A 920 21.95 -4.92 -11.49
CA MET A 920 22.91 -6.03 -11.45
C MET A 920 23.47 -6.32 -12.85
N LEU A 921 22.66 -6.24 -13.90
CA LEU A 921 23.13 -6.39 -15.29
C LEU A 921 24.11 -5.30 -15.70
N GLU A 922 23.84 -4.03 -15.36
CA GLU A 922 24.78 -2.93 -15.57
C GLU A 922 26.11 -3.20 -14.87
N GLU A 923 26.09 -3.64 -13.61
CA GLU A 923 27.30 -3.94 -12.84
C GLU A 923 28.10 -5.12 -13.42
N LEU A 924 27.42 -6.19 -13.83
CA LEU A 924 28.04 -7.39 -14.39
C LEU A 924 28.58 -7.19 -15.82
N THR A 925 27.91 -6.36 -16.63
CA THR A 925 28.25 -6.18 -18.05
C THR A 925 29.00 -4.88 -18.34
N HIS A 926 29.02 -3.95 -17.38
CA HIS A 926 29.47 -2.57 -17.53
C HIS A 926 28.79 -1.83 -18.70
N ARG A 927 27.58 -2.25 -19.06
CA ARG A 927 26.76 -1.67 -20.13
C ARG A 927 25.74 -0.72 -19.54
N ASP A 928 25.81 0.55 -19.93
CA ASP A 928 24.79 1.54 -19.61
C ASP A 928 23.42 1.13 -20.21
N PRO A 929 22.39 0.86 -19.38
CA PRO A 929 21.07 0.45 -19.83
C PRO A 929 20.36 1.46 -20.74
N GLU A 930 20.64 2.76 -20.59
CA GLU A 930 20.02 3.81 -21.41
C GLU A 930 20.51 3.79 -22.86
N THR A 931 21.63 3.10 -23.13
CA THR A 931 22.23 3.01 -24.48
C THR A 931 21.79 1.79 -25.27
N ILE A 932 20.93 0.93 -24.71
CA ILE A 932 20.42 -0.27 -25.38
C ILE A 932 19.38 0.14 -26.45
N PRO A 933 19.57 -0.26 -27.73
CA PRO A 933 18.60 0.01 -28.78
C PRO A 933 17.35 -0.86 -28.64
N PHE A 934 16.16 -0.32 -28.96
CA PHE A 934 14.88 -1.03 -28.89
C PHE A 934 14.47 -1.72 -30.20
N ASP A 935 15.38 -1.78 -31.18
CA ASP A 935 15.19 -2.35 -32.52
C ASP A 935 16.30 -3.34 -32.90
N ASP A 936 17.03 -3.89 -31.93
CA ASP A 936 18.04 -4.92 -32.18
C ASP A 936 17.38 -6.18 -32.78
N PRO A 937 17.73 -6.59 -34.02
CA PRO A 937 17.07 -7.71 -34.69
C PRO A 937 17.23 -9.04 -33.94
N ALA A 938 18.41 -9.29 -33.36
CA ALA A 938 18.65 -10.53 -32.60
C ALA A 938 17.77 -10.59 -31.35
N THR A 939 17.69 -9.49 -30.60
CA THR A 939 16.80 -9.37 -29.44
C THR A 939 15.32 -9.47 -29.82
N MET A 940 14.87 -8.79 -30.89
CA MET A 940 13.48 -8.94 -31.36
C MET A 940 13.14 -10.37 -31.75
N SER A 941 14.09 -11.10 -32.35
CA SER A 941 13.84 -12.45 -32.83
C SER A 941 13.52 -13.46 -31.72
N ILE A 942 13.97 -13.24 -30.47
CA ILE A 942 13.68 -14.19 -29.37
C ILE A 942 12.20 -14.25 -29.02
N PHE A 943 11.41 -13.26 -29.41
CA PHE A 943 9.97 -13.29 -29.16
C PHE A 943 9.27 -14.28 -30.08
N THR A 944 9.80 -14.59 -31.27
CA THR A 944 9.15 -15.47 -32.25
C THR A 944 9.99 -16.68 -32.69
N SER A 945 11.25 -16.76 -32.25
CA SER A 945 12.19 -17.83 -32.58
C SER A 945 13.15 -18.10 -31.41
N THR A 946 13.86 -19.24 -31.47
CA THR A 946 14.97 -19.59 -30.57
C THR A 946 16.34 -19.39 -31.22
N ASP A 947 16.40 -18.97 -32.48
CA ASP A 947 17.64 -18.92 -33.29
C ASP A 947 18.72 -18.03 -32.67
N ALA A 948 18.36 -16.84 -32.18
CA ALA A 948 19.32 -15.92 -31.55
C ALA A 948 19.89 -16.46 -30.22
N LEU A 949 19.26 -17.49 -29.62
CA LEU A 949 19.81 -18.17 -28.45
C LEU A 949 20.74 -19.33 -28.82
N GLY A 950 20.76 -19.76 -30.09
CA GLY A 950 21.60 -20.86 -30.59
C GLY A 950 21.09 -22.26 -30.23
N ILE A 951 19.78 -22.42 -30.00
CA ILE A 951 19.12 -23.68 -29.58
C ILE A 951 17.90 -23.94 -30.45
N THR A 952 17.51 -25.21 -30.67
CA THR A 952 16.30 -25.52 -31.45
C THR A 952 15.02 -25.50 -30.60
N PRO A 953 13.84 -25.23 -31.19
CA PRO A 953 12.57 -25.29 -30.48
C PRO A 953 12.29 -26.64 -29.81
N GLU A 954 12.71 -27.74 -30.44
CA GLU A 954 12.54 -29.10 -29.91
C GLU A 954 13.39 -29.34 -28.66
N GLU A 955 14.62 -28.82 -28.63
CA GLU A 955 15.51 -28.93 -27.48
C GLU A 955 14.98 -28.13 -26.28
N LEU A 956 14.52 -26.90 -26.54
CA LEU A 956 13.97 -26.02 -25.51
C LEU A 956 12.58 -26.46 -25.03
N GLY A 957 11.80 -27.08 -25.93
CA GLY A 957 10.38 -27.36 -25.73
C GLY A 957 9.49 -26.13 -25.88
N ALA A 958 9.96 -25.08 -26.56
CA ALA A 958 9.23 -23.84 -26.82
C ALA A 958 9.67 -23.21 -28.15
N ASN A 959 8.76 -22.51 -28.83
CA ASN A 959 9.03 -21.88 -30.13
C ASN A 959 9.78 -20.55 -30.04
N MET A 960 9.96 -20.01 -28.83
CA MET A 960 10.47 -18.67 -28.59
C MET A 960 11.40 -18.67 -27.37
N GLY A 961 12.34 -17.72 -27.37
CA GLY A 961 13.34 -17.53 -26.32
C GLY A 961 12.92 -16.64 -25.15
N THR A 962 11.64 -16.58 -24.78
CA THR A 962 11.12 -15.60 -23.81
C THR A 962 11.09 -16.06 -22.35
N TYR A 963 11.62 -17.25 -22.03
CA TYR A 963 11.71 -17.69 -20.63
C TYR A 963 12.42 -16.64 -19.76
N GLY A 964 11.84 -16.36 -18.60
CA GLY A 964 12.33 -15.38 -17.63
C GLY A 964 12.26 -13.91 -18.05
N ILE A 965 11.79 -13.58 -19.25
CA ILE A 965 11.61 -12.18 -19.67
C ILE A 965 10.35 -11.60 -19.00
N PRO A 966 10.44 -10.47 -18.26
CA PRO A 966 9.26 -9.82 -17.68
C PRO A 966 8.20 -9.54 -18.75
N GLU A 967 6.91 -9.55 -18.37
CA GLU A 967 5.75 -9.47 -19.27
C GLU A 967 5.56 -10.66 -20.23
N PHE A 968 6.62 -11.40 -20.59
CA PHE A 968 6.57 -12.40 -21.66
C PHE A 968 6.89 -13.83 -21.21
N ARG A 969 7.23 -14.05 -19.93
CA ARG A 969 7.66 -15.35 -19.38
C ARG A 969 6.57 -16.41 -19.21
N THR A 970 5.29 -16.04 -19.18
CA THR A 970 4.21 -16.98 -18.80
C THR A 970 3.76 -17.82 -19.99
N SER A 971 3.27 -19.03 -19.74
CA SER A 971 2.68 -19.87 -20.80
C SER A 971 1.50 -19.18 -21.51
N PHE A 972 0.78 -18.30 -20.79
CA PHE A 972 -0.30 -17.50 -21.36
C PHE A 972 0.22 -16.48 -22.38
N THR A 973 1.24 -15.69 -22.00
CA THR A 973 1.85 -14.67 -22.88
C THR A 973 2.60 -15.31 -24.04
N GLN A 974 3.28 -16.44 -23.82
CA GLN A 974 3.91 -17.21 -24.89
C GLN A 974 2.89 -17.70 -25.93
N LYS A 975 1.75 -18.21 -25.48
CA LYS A 975 0.67 -18.57 -26.40
C LYS A 975 0.11 -17.37 -27.17
N MET A 976 0.03 -16.18 -26.56
CA MET A 976 -0.34 -14.98 -27.31
C MET A 976 0.67 -14.65 -28.39
N ILE A 977 1.95 -14.77 -28.08
CA ILE A 977 3.01 -14.54 -29.06
C ILE A 977 2.89 -15.55 -30.22
N ASP A 978 2.71 -16.85 -29.94
CA ASP A 978 2.47 -17.85 -30.99
C ASP A 978 1.23 -17.51 -31.85
N ASP A 979 0.14 -17.05 -31.23
CA ASP A 979 -1.10 -16.69 -31.91
C ASP A 979 -0.98 -15.37 -32.72
N SER A 980 -0.01 -14.49 -32.42
CA SER A 980 0.04 -13.11 -32.94
C SER A 980 1.29 -12.77 -33.76
N ASN A 981 2.39 -13.50 -33.58
CA ASN A 981 3.67 -13.34 -34.27
C ASN A 981 4.17 -11.87 -34.36
N PRO A 982 4.52 -11.24 -33.21
CA PRO A 982 4.93 -9.84 -33.16
C PRO A 982 6.19 -9.57 -33.98
N ASP A 983 6.19 -8.48 -34.76
CA ASP A 983 7.30 -8.11 -35.65
C ASP A 983 8.04 -6.82 -35.23
N CYS A 984 7.47 -6.04 -34.32
CA CYS A 984 7.98 -4.73 -33.92
C CYS A 984 7.73 -4.44 -32.42
N PHE A 985 8.34 -3.37 -31.91
CA PHE A 985 8.25 -3.01 -30.49
C PHE A 985 6.82 -2.66 -30.09
N ALA A 986 6.07 -1.96 -30.94
CA ALA A 986 4.66 -1.65 -30.65
C ALA A 986 3.79 -2.90 -30.46
N ASP A 987 4.10 -4.00 -31.15
CA ASP A 987 3.35 -5.26 -31.00
C ASP A 987 3.66 -5.94 -29.66
N LEU A 988 4.90 -5.83 -29.16
CA LEU A 988 5.23 -6.26 -27.80
C LEU A 988 4.45 -5.46 -26.75
N VAL A 989 4.31 -4.14 -26.94
CA VAL A 989 3.47 -3.28 -26.07
C VAL A 989 2.01 -3.73 -26.07
N ARG A 990 1.47 -4.10 -27.24
CA ARG A 990 0.10 -4.63 -27.35
C ARG A 990 -0.05 -5.97 -26.64
N ILE A 991 0.91 -6.89 -26.79
CA ILE A 991 0.89 -8.20 -26.12
C ILE A 991 0.93 -8.02 -24.59
N SER A 992 1.78 -7.13 -24.07
CA SER A 992 1.72 -6.77 -22.65
C SER A 992 0.31 -6.30 -22.28
N GLY A 993 -0.29 -5.36 -23.03
CA GLY A 993 -1.67 -4.93 -22.83
C GLY A 993 -2.71 -6.07 -22.81
N PHE A 994 -2.68 -6.99 -23.78
CA PHE A 994 -3.61 -8.12 -23.87
C PHE A 994 -3.47 -9.12 -22.72
N SER A 995 -2.26 -9.26 -22.18
CA SER A 995 -1.95 -10.19 -21.10
C SER A 995 -2.54 -9.77 -19.75
N HIS A 996 -2.92 -8.50 -19.61
CA HIS A 996 -3.41 -7.92 -18.37
C HIS A 996 -4.88 -7.53 -18.45
N GLY A 997 -5.74 -8.29 -17.79
CA GLY A 997 -7.17 -7.98 -17.63
C GLY A 997 -8.08 -9.11 -18.08
N THR A 998 -9.13 -9.37 -17.31
CA THR A 998 -10.12 -10.40 -17.64
C THR A 998 -10.92 -9.99 -18.88
N ASN A 999 -11.11 -10.93 -19.82
CA ASN A 999 -11.83 -10.76 -21.09
C ASN A 999 -11.23 -9.71 -22.05
N VAL A 1000 -9.93 -9.45 -21.95
CA VAL A 1000 -9.19 -8.65 -22.93
C VAL A 1000 -8.77 -9.54 -24.10
N TRP A 1001 -8.03 -10.61 -23.83
CA TRP A 1001 -7.59 -11.59 -24.84
C TRP A 1001 -8.60 -12.74 -25.04
N LEU A 1002 -8.72 -13.64 -24.05
CA LEU A 1002 -9.58 -14.83 -24.12
C LEU A 1002 -11.06 -14.45 -24.23
N GLY A 1003 -11.77 -15.03 -25.20
CA GLY A 1003 -13.19 -14.73 -25.44
C GLY A 1003 -13.47 -13.37 -26.10
N ASN A 1004 -12.40 -12.67 -26.54
CA ASN A 1004 -12.48 -11.33 -27.10
C ASN A 1004 -11.44 -11.12 -28.22
N ALA A 1005 -10.33 -10.40 -27.98
CA ALA A 1005 -9.37 -10.06 -29.03
C ALA A 1005 -8.82 -11.30 -29.77
N GLN A 1006 -8.57 -12.40 -29.05
CA GLN A 1006 -8.10 -13.65 -29.66
C GLN A 1006 -9.08 -14.19 -30.71
N ASP A 1007 -10.37 -14.19 -30.39
CA ASP A 1007 -11.41 -14.72 -31.27
C ASP A 1007 -11.60 -13.82 -32.50
N LEU A 1008 -11.53 -12.50 -32.29
CA LEU A 1008 -11.60 -11.51 -33.37
C LEU A 1008 -10.43 -11.64 -34.35
N ILE A 1009 -9.22 -11.86 -33.83
CA ILE A 1009 -8.01 -12.07 -34.63
C ILE A 1009 -8.08 -13.40 -35.39
N LYS A 1010 -8.47 -14.50 -34.72
CA LYS A 1010 -8.62 -15.82 -35.35
C LYS A 1010 -9.73 -15.87 -36.39
N ALA A 1011 -10.80 -15.10 -36.21
CA ALA A 1011 -11.88 -14.98 -37.18
C ALA A 1011 -11.54 -14.06 -38.37
N GLY A 1012 -10.42 -13.33 -38.33
CA GLY A 1012 -10.05 -12.35 -39.35
C GLY A 1012 -10.87 -11.06 -39.34
N THR A 1013 -11.67 -10.83 -38.29
CA THR A 1013 -12.50 -9.61 -38.12
C THR A 1013 -11.66 -8.40 -37.71
N SER A 1014 -10.54 -8.63 -37.02
CA SER A 1014 -9.59 -7.62 -36.57
C SER A 1014 -8.17 -8.13 -36.70
N THR A 1015 -7.18 -7.24 -36.80
CA THR A 1015 -5.76 -7.62 -36.74
C THR A 1015 -5.19 -7.34 -35.35
N LEU A 1016 -3.98 -7.83 -35.07
CA LEU A 1016 -3.26 -7.44 -33.85
C LEU A 1016 -3.15 -5.91 -33.71
N LYS A 1017 -3.00 -5.20 -34.83
CA LYS A 1017 -2.78 -3.75 -34.85
C LYS A 1017 -4.04 -2.95 -34.51
N ASP A 1018 -5.22 -3.51 -34.78
CA ASP A 1018 -6.53 -2.86 -34.63
C ASP A 1018 -7.28 -3.29 -33.36
N ALA A 1019 -6.88 -4.40 -32.74
CA ALA A 1019 -7.51 -4.91 -31.53
C ALA A 1019 -7.19 -4.04 -30.29
N ILE A 1020 -8.15 -3.98 -29.34
CA ILE A 1020 -8.07 -3.13 -28.15
C ILE A 1020 -7.13 -3.76 -27.12
N SER A 1021 -5.93 -3.21 -26.97
CA SER A 1021 -4.88 -3.69 -26.06
C SER A 1021 -4.69 -2.80 -24.84
N ALA A 1022 -4.97 -1.50 -24.99
CA ALA A 1022 -4.83 -0.49 -23.95
C ALA A 1022 -6.02 0.48 -23.99
N ARG A 1023 -6.31 1.14 -22.87
CA ARG A 1023 -7.45 2.08 -22.80
C ARG A 1023 -7.30 3.25 -23.77
N ASP A 1024 -6.06 3.68 -23.99
CA ASP A 1024 -5.69 4.72 -24.93
C ASP A 1024 -6.14 4.39 -26.36
N ASP A 1025 -6.21 3.11 -26.74
CA ASP A 1025 -6.67 2.65 -28.05
C ASP A 1025 -8.13 3.06 -28.28
N ILE A 1026 -8.97 2.98 -27.25
CA ILE A 1026 -10.38 3.36 -27.30
C ILE A 1026 -10.49 4.86 -27.54
N MET A 1027 -9.80 5.66 -26.73
CA MET A 1027 -9.88 7.12 -26.87
C MET A 1027 -9.35 7.59 -28.23
N ASN A 1028 -8.18 7.10 -28.63
CA ASN A 1028 -7.55 7.47 -29.90
C ASN A 1028 -8.40 7.03 -31.10
N TYR A 1029 -8.90 5.80 -31.11
CA TYR A 1029 -9.73 5.29 -32.21
C TYR A 1029 -11.03 6.07 -32.37
N LEU A 1030 -11.72 6.36 -31.27
CA LEU A 1030 -12.96 7.17 -31.30
C LEU A 1030 -12.68 8.59 -31.80
N MET A 1031 -11.61 9.24 -31.32
CA MET A 1031 -11.23 10.58 -31.77
C MET A 1031 -10.82 10.63 -33.24
N GLN A 1032 -10.09 9.62 -33.74
CA GLN A 1032 -9.71 9.50 -35.15
C GLN A 1032 -10.92 9.33 -36.06
N ASN A 1033 -12.01 8.73 -35.57
CA ASN A 1033 -13.28 8.60 -36.27
C ASN A 1033 -14.25 9.78 -36.01
N GLY A 1034 -13.76 10.90 -35.47
CA GLY A 1034 -14.53 12.13 -35.32
C GLY A 1034 -15.51 12.17 -34.15
N ILE A 1035 -15.43 11.22 -33.21
CA ILE A 1035 -16.21 11.26 -31.97
C ILE A 1035 -15.63 12.35 -31.05
N ASP A 1036 -16.53 13.07 -30.37
CA ASP A 1036 -16.16 14.13 -29.41
C ASP A 1036 -15.10 13.64 -28.39
N PRO A 1037 -14.03 14.42 -28.12
CA PRO A 1037 -12.95 14.00 -27.22
C PRO A 1037 -13.43 13.69 -25.79
N LEU A 1038 -14.40 14.44 -25.24
CA LEU A 1038 -14.90 14.21 -23.90
C LEU A 1038 -15.74 12.92 -23.83
N LEU A 1039 -16.58 12.66 -24.84
CA LEU A 1039 -17.32 11.41 -24.96
C LEU A 1039 -16.38 10.21 -25.14
N SER A 1040 -15.31 10.36 -25.92
CA SER A 1040 -14.29 9.35 -26.14
C SER A 1040 -13.57 8.99 -24.83
N PHE A 1041 -13.17 10.00 -24.05
CA PHE A 1041 -12.55 9.83 -22.74
C PHE A 1041 -13.48 9.14 -21.74
N LYS A 1042 -14.75 9.56 -21.64
CA LYS A 1042 -15.73 8.94 -20.73
C LYS A 1042 -16.00 7.48 -21.09
N THR A 1043 -16.09 7.18 -22.39
CA THR A 1043 -16.25 5.81 -22.89
C THR A 1043 -15.05 4.94 -22.50
N MET A 1044 -13.83 5.42 -22.76
CA MET A 1044 -12.59 4.77 -22.34
C MET A 1044 -12.57 4.49 -20.83
N GLU A 1045 -12.87 5.49 -19.99
CA GLU A 1045 -12.82 5.35 -18.53
C GLU A 1045 -13.88 4.39 -17.97
N ASN A 1046 -15.03 4.25 -18.63
CA ASN A 1046 -16.05 3.28 -18.25
C ASN A 1046 -15.64 1.85 -18.64
N VAL A 1047 -15.18 1.66 -19.88
CA VAL A 1047 -14.75 0.35 -20.40
C VAL A 1047 -13.57 -0.20 -19.60
N ARG A 1048 -12.54 0.60 -19.33
CA ARG A 1048 -11.37 0.16 -18.54
C ARG A 1048 -11.71 -0.22 -17.10
N LYS A 1049 -12.87 0.22 -16.57
CA LYS A 1049 -13.40 -0.13 -15.24
C LYS A 1049 -14.39 -1.30 -15.28
N GLY A 1050 -14.57 -1.93 -16.43
CA GLY A 1050 -15.51 -3.04 -16.61
C GLY A 1050 -16.98 -2.64 -16.53
N LYS A 1051 -17.28 -1.35 -16.67
CA LYS A 1051 -18.66 -0.83 -16.63
C LYS A 1051 -19.40 -0.94 -17.98
N GLY A 1052 -18.68 -1.32 -19.04
CA GLY A 1052 -19.22 -1.35 -20.40
C GLY A 1052 -19.54 0.04 -20.95
N ILE A 1053 -20.39 0.08 -21.97
CA ILE A 1053 -20.85 1.32 -22.63
C ILE A 1053 -22.36 1.44 -22.42
N ALA A 1054 -22.83 2.63 -22.03
CA ALA A 1054 -24.26 2.88 -21.81
C ALA A 1054 -25.04 2.79 -23.15
N PRO A 1055 -26.29 2.31 -23.16
CA PRO A 1055 -27.06 2.12 -24.40
C PRO A 1055 -27.19 3.39 -25.26
N ASP A 1056 -27.40 4.56 -24.65
CA ASP A 1056 -27.49 5.84 -25.34
C ASP A 1056 -26.16 6.28 -25.98
N VAL A 1057 -25.04 5.85 -25.40
CA VAL A 1057 -23.71 6.08 -25.96
C VAL A 1057 -23.45 5.10 -27.10
N VAL A 1058 -23.87 3.84 -26.99
CA VAL A 1058 -23.75 2.84 -28.07
C VAL A 1058 -24.42 3.35 -29.36
N GLU A 1059 -25.63 3.90 -29.26
CA GLU A 1059 -26.33 4.48 -30.41
C GLU A 1059 -25.53 5.61 -31.07
N LYS A 1060 -24.90 6.48 -30.27
CA LYS A 1060 -24.04 7.56 -30.78
C LYS A 1060 -22.77 7.04 -31.45
N LEU A 1061 -22.16 5.98 -30.91
CA LEU A 1061 -20.98 5.37 -31.50
C LEU A 1061 -21.31 4.74 -32.87
N TYR A 1062 -22.43 4.02 -32.98
CA TYR A 1062 -22.90 3.48 -34.26
C TYR A 1062 -23.24 4.59 -35.26
N ALA A 1063 -23.90 5.67 -34.82
CA ALA A 1063 -24.16 6.82 -35.67
C ALA A 1063 -22.88 7.52 -36.15
N GLY A 1064 -21.80 7.45 -35.35
CA GLY A 1064 -20.47 7.92 -35.70
C GLY A 1064 -19.64 6.93 -36.54
N GLY A 1065 -20.22 5.83 -37.01
CA GLY A 1065 -19.56 4.87 -37.90
C GLY A 1065 -18.66 3.85 -37.21
N ILE A 1066 -18.74 3.72 -35.88
CA ILE A 1066 -17.96 2.72 -35.13
C ILE A 1066 -18.55 1.32 -35.35
N PRO A 1067 -17.75 0.30 -35.71
CA PRO A 1067 -18.25 -1.05 -35.98
C PRO A 1067 -18.87 -1.75 -34.76
N GLU A 1068 -19.85 -2.62 -35.01
CA GLU A 1068 -20.53 -3.42 -33.98
C GLU A 1068 -19.55 -4.28 -33.16
N TRP A 1069 -18.63 -4.99 -33.82
CA TRP A 1069 -17.63 -5.82 -33.16
C TRP A 1069 -16.77 -5.04 -32.15
N TYR A 1070 -16.50 -3.76 -32.44
CA TYR A 1070 -15.66 -2.91 -31.58
C TYR A 1070 -16.41 -2.55 -30.29
N VAL A 1071 -17.70 -2.23 -30.41
CA VAL A 1071 -18.57 -1.94 -29.26
C VAL A 1071 -18.78 -3.20 -28.42
N GLU A 1072 -19.02 -4.36 -29.04
CA GLU A 1072 -19.13 -5.63 -28.32
C GLU A 1072 -17.84 -5.99 -27.57
N SER A 1073 -16.68 -5.77 -28.18
CA SER A 1073 -15.38 -5.95 -27.52
C SER A 1073 -15.26 -5.08 -26.27
N CYS A 1074 -15.65 -3.80 -26.37
CA CYS A 1074 -15.68 -2.88 -25.23
C CYS A 1074 -16.61 -3.34 -24.09
N GLN A 1075 -17.73 -3.98 -24.39
CA GLN A 1075 -18.67 -4.49 -23.36
C GLN A 1075 -18.12 -5.70 -22.58
N LYS A 1076 -17.22 -6.48 -23.19
CA LYS A 1076 -16.63 -7.69 -22.59
C LYS A 1076 -15.52 -7.37 -21.59
N ILE A 1077 -14.70 -6.36 -21.88
CA ILE A 1077 -13.53 -5.97 -21.10
C ILE A 1077 -13.92 -5.67 -19.65
N LYS A 1078 -13.23 -6.29 -18.69
CA LYS A 1078 -13.42 -6.03 -17.25
C LYS A 1078 -12.39 -5.06 -16.67
N TYR A 1079 -11.21 -5.00 -17.28
CA TYR A 1079 -10.13 -4.14 -16.88
C TYR A 1079 -9.16 -3.92 -18.05
N LEU A 1080 -8.55 -2.74 -18.15
CA LEU A 1080 -7.60 -2.43 -19.21
C LEU A 1080 -6.52 -1.44 -18.73
N PHE A 1081 -5.26 -1.69 -19.07
CA PHE A 1081 -4.13 -0.85 -18.69
C PHE A 1081 -3.96 0.39 -19.59
N PRO A 1082 -3.26 1.45 -19.10
CA PRO A 1082 -2.74 2.52 -19.95
C PRO A 1082 -1.55 2.04 -20.79
N ARG A 1083 -1.48 2.54 -22.04
CA ARG A 1083 -0.38 2.27 -22.97
C ARG A 1083 0.98 2.72 -22.40
N ALA A 1084 1.00 3.82 -21.66
CA ALA A 1084 2.21 4.31 -20.97
C ALA A 1084 2.82 3.26 -20.03
N HIS A 1085 1.99 2.54 -19.29
CA HIS A 1085 2.44 1.49 -18.37
C HIS A 1085 3.00 0.29 -19.15
N ALA A 1086 2.27 -0.21 -20.15
CA ALA A 1086 2.73 -1.30 -21.00
C ALA A 1086 4.06 -0.93 -21.70
N THR A 1087 4.18 0.29 -22.21
CA THR A 1087 5.42 0.78 -22.87
C THR A 1087 6.60 0.75 -21.90
N ALA A 1088 6.44 1.28 -20.69
CA ALA A 1088 7.51 1.29 -19.69
C ALA A 1088 7.98 -0.13 -19.31
N TYR A 1089 7.04 -1.05 -19.11
CA TYR A 1089 7.36 -2.43 -18.74
C TYR A 1089 8.02 -3.19 -19.91
N VAL A 1090 7.55 -2.99 -21.14
CA VAL A 1090 8.19 -3.58 -22.31
C VAL A 1090 9.58 -2.99 -22.54
N MET A 1091 9.83 -1.71 -22.26
CA MET A 1091 11.18 -1.15 -22.29
C MET A 1091 12.13 -1.86 -21.31
N MET A 1092 11.70 -2.11 -20.07
CA MET A 1092 12.51 -2.87 -19.10
C MET A 1092 12.72 -4.32 -19.54
N GLY A 1093 11.64 -5.01 -19.92
CA GLY A 1093 11.69 -6.38 -20.41
C GLY A 1093 12.60 -6.54 -21.63
N TYR A 1094 12.58 -5.56 -22.54
CA TYR A 1094 13.45 -5.55 -23.72
C TYR A 1094 14.92 -5.36 -23.36
N ARG A 1095 15.25 -4.45 -22.44
CA ARG A 1095 16.64 -4.28 -21.95
C ARG A 1095 17.19 -5.58 -21.33
N ILE A 1096 16.35 -6.29 -20.58
CA ILE A 1096 16.70 -7.60 -20.01
C ILE A 1096 16.85 -8.65 -21.14
N ALA A 1097 15.95 -8.65 -22.13
CA ALA A 1097 16.03 -9.53 -23.29
C ALA A 1097 17.32 -9.30 -24.11
N PHE A 1098 17.74 -8.05 -24.27
CA PHE A 1098 19.01 -7.70 -24.91
C PHE A 1098 20.19 -8.34 -24.17
N CYS A 1099 20.21 -8.27 -22.85
CA CYS A 1099 21.23 -8.93 -22.04
C CYS A 1099 21.14 -10.46 -22.12
N LYS A 1100 19.94 -11.04 -22.24
CA LYS A 1100 19.77 -12.49 -22.45
C LYS A 1100 20.43 -12.98 -23.74
N VAL A 1101 20.36 -12.19 -24.81
CA VAL A 1101 20.96 -12.52 -26.11
C VAL A 1101 22.47 -12.28 -26.06
N HIS A 1102 22.90 -11.07 -25.70
CA HIS A 1102 24.28 -10.61 -25.86
C HIS A 1102 25.19 -10.87 -24.66
N TYR A 1103 24.63 -11.02 -23.46
CA TYR A 1103 25.34 -11.27 -22.19
C TYR A 1103 24.67 -12.40 -21.37
N PRO A 1104 24.54 -13.61 -21.95
CA PRO A 1104 23.67 -14.67 -21.42
C PRO A 1104 23.99 -15.07 -19.98
N LEU A 1105 25.27 -15.21 -19.63
CA LEU A 1105 25.65 -15.63 -18.28
C LEU A 1105 25.31 -14.58 -17.22
N ALA A 1106 25.47 -13.29 -17.55
CA ALA A 1106 25.04 -12.18 -16.68
C ALA A 1106 23.51 -12.15 -16.52
N TYR A 1107 22.77 -12.43 -17.60
CA TYR A 1107 21.31 -12.60 -17.53
C TYR A 1107 20.88 -13.70 -16.56
N TYR A 1108 21.45 -14.91 -16.68
CA TYR A 1108 21.09 -16.01 -15.79
C TYR A 1108 21.49 -15.72 -14.33
N ALA A 1109 22.67 -15.15 -14.10
CA ALA A 1109 23.10 -14.75 -12.76
C ALA A 1109 22.14 -13.72 -12.13
N ALA A 1110 21.75 -12.69 -12.89
CA ALA A 1110 20.82 -11.67 -12.41
C ALA A 1110 19.41 -12.23 -12.16
N TYR A 1111 18.92 -13.10 -13.05
CA TYR A 1111 17.63 -13.76 -12.85
C TYR A 1111 17.63 -14.65 -11.61
N PHE A 1112 18.62 -15.53 -11.47
CA PHE A 1112 18.67 -16.47 -10.36
C PHE A 1112 18.95 -15.81 -9.01
N SER A 1113 19.66 -14.68 -8.99
CA SER A 1113 19.92 -13.95 -7.74
C SER A 1113 18.69 -13.18 -7.24
N ILE A 1114 17.85 -12.67 -8.15
CA ILE A 1114 16.81 -11.68 -7.79
C ILE A 1114 15.39 -12.25 -7.87
N ARG A 1115 15.11 -13.16 -8.81
CA ARG A 1115 13.74 -13.62 -9.11
C ARG A 1115 13.47 -15.10 -8.79
N ALA A 1116 14.51 -15.88 -8.54
CA ALA A 1116 14.40 -17.32 -8.39
C ALA A 1116 14.33 -17.74 -6.92
N ASP A 1117 13.24 -17.42 -6.25
CA ASP A 1117 13.01 -17.80 -4.84
C ASP A 1117 13.07 -19.31 -4.61
N GLU A 1118 12.72 -20.10 -5.64
CA GLU A 1118 12.65 -21.57 -5.59
C GLU A 1118 13.83 -22.24 -6.33
N PHE A 1119 14.99 -21.59 -6.39
CA PHE A 1119 16.21 -22.20 -6.93
C PHE A 1119 16.72 -23.34 -6.04
N ASP A 1120 17.01 -24.50 -6.63
CA ASP A 1120 17.57 -25.66 -5.93
C ASP A 1120 18.91 -26.08 -6.53
N ALA A 1121 19.99 -25.69 -5.88
CA ALA A 1121 21.34 -26.06 -6.28
C ALA A 1121 21.58 -27.59 -6.20
N ASN A 1122 20.84 -28.35 -5.38
CA ASN A 1122 20.98 -29.82 -5.32
C ASN A 1122 20.54 -30.54 -6.59
N ILE A 1123 19.74 -29.88 -7.43
CA ILE A 1123 19.29 -30.39 -8.71
C ILE A 1123 20.12 -29.75 -9.82
N ILE A 1124 20.22 -28.42 -9.83
CA ILE A 1124 20.76 -27.66 -10.95
C ILE A 1124 22.28 -27.86 -11.11
N ALA A 1125 23.03 -28.00 -10.00
CA ALA A 1125 24.48 -28.25 -10.05
C ALA A 1125 24.83 -29.67 -10.50
N LYS A 1126 23.88 -30.62 -10.49
CA LYS A 1126 24.10 -32.00 -11.00
C LYS A 1126 24.08 -32.09 -12.52
N GLY A 1127 23.69 -31.02 -13.20
CA GLY A 1127 23.75 -30.91 -14.65
C GLY A 1127 22.47 -31.26 -15.39
N ARG A 1128 22.61 -31.30 -16.72
CA ARG A 1128 21.51 -31.36 -17.71
C ARG A 1128 20.50 -32.48 -17.47
N ASP A 1129 20.96 -33.70 -17.20
CA ASP A 1129 20.08 -34.87 -17.04
C ASP A 1129 19.20 -34.79 -15.79
N ALA A 1130 19.75 -34.30 -14.68
CA ALA A 1130 19.02 -34.13 -13.42
C ALA A 1130 17.92 -33.06 -13.56
N ILE A 1131 18.23 -31.95 -14.23
CA ILE A 1131 17.27 -30.88 -14.51
C ILE A 1131 16.13 -31.41 -15.37
N LYS A 1132 16.44 -32.14 -16.45
CA LYS A 1132 15.43 -32.69 -17.35
C LYS A 1132 14.50 -33.67 -16.63
N ALA A 1133 15.05 -34.56 -15.82
CA ALA A 1133 14.27 -35.50 -15.02
C ALA A 1133 13.31 -34.78 -14.05
N ALA A 1134 13.77 -33.71 -13.39
CA ALA A 1134 12.94 -32.90 -12.49
C ALA A 1134 11.80 -32.17 -13.23
N ILE A 1135 12.09 -31.59 -14.41
CA ILE A 1135 11.08 -30.96 -15.28
C ILE A 1135 10.02 -31.98 -15.69
N ASP A 1136 10.43 -33.18 -16.11
CA ASP A 1136 9.51 -34.21 -16.57
C ASP A 1136 8.63 -34.74 -15.44
N ALA A 1137 9.16 -34.86 -14.21
CA ALA A 1137 8.38 -35.22 -13.03
C ALA A 1137 7.30 -34.19 -12.70
N LEU A 1138 7.65 -32.89 -12.69
CA LEU A 1138 6.68 -31.81 -12.45
C LEU A 1138 5.62 -31.74 -13.55
N ASN A 1139 6.01 -31.94 -14.81
CA ASN A 1139 5.08 -31.99 -15.93
C ASN A 1139 4.14 -33.21 -15.86
N ALA A 1140 4.62 -34.36 -15.39
CA ALA A 1140 3.80 -35.54 -15.18
C ALA A 1140 2.75 -35.30 -14.08
N GLU A 1141 3.18 -34.73 -12.94
CA GLU A 1141 2.28 -34.34 -11.85
C GLU A 1141 1.23 -33.32 -12.33
N ALA A 1142 1.65 -32.31 -13.09
CA ALA A 1142 0.73 -31.33 -13.67
C ALA A 1142 -0.33 -32.03 -14.53
N ARG A 1143 0.04 -33.02 -15.35
CA ARG A 1143 -0.93 -33.78 -16.18
C ARG A 1143 -1.93 -34.57 -15.32
N GLU A 1144 -1.48 -35.20 -14.25
CA GLU A 1144 -2.35 -35.92 -13.30
C GLU A 1144 -3.36 -34.97 -12.64
N HIS A 1145 -2.95 -33.74 -12.36
CA HIS A 1145 -3.80 -32.71 -11.76
C HIS A 1145 -4.46 -31.74 -12.76
N ARG A 1146 -4.71 -32.20 -14.01
CA ARG A 1146 -5.40 -31.43 -15.08
C ARG A 1146 -4.74 -30.09 -15.43
N GLY A 1147 -3.41 -30.09 -15.46
CA GLY A 1147 -2.57 -28.94 -15.78
C GLY A 1147 -2.38 -27.95 -14.63
N LYS A 1148 -2.57 -28.38 -13.38
CA LYS A 1148 -2.40 -27.51 -12.20
C LYS A 1148 -1.34 -28.04 -11.26
N LEU A 1149 -0.33 -27.22 -11.03
CA LEU A 1149 0.61 -27.35 -9.91
C LEU A 1149 0.23 -26.34 -8.82
N ASP A 1150 0.66 -26.59 -7.58
CA ASP A 1150 0.67 -25.52 -6.59
C ASP A 1150 1.69 -24.43 -6.98
N ASN A 1151 1.53 -23.22 -6.42
CA ASN A 1151 2.34 -22.07 -6.83
C ASN A 1151 3.84 -22.32 -6.66
N LYS A 1152 4.25 -22.97 -5.56
CA LYS A 1152 5.66 -23.21 -5.26
C LYS A 1152 6.29 -24.11 -6.33
N LYS A 1153 5.62 -25.21 -6.68
CA LYS A 1153 6.07 -26.12 -7.74
C LYS A 1153 6.07 -25.47 -9.12
N GLN A 1154 5.10 -24.60 -9.39
CA GLN A 1154 5.05 -23.83 -10.63
C GLN A 1154 6.26 -22.91 -10.76
N ASP A 1155 6.66 -22.24 -9.68
CA ASP A 1155 7.83 -21.36 -9.65
C ASP A 1155 9.14 -22.17 -9.79
N THR A 1156 9.25 -23.32 -9.11
CA THR A 1156 10.37 -24.25 -9.32
C THR A 1156 10.48 -24.69 -10.79
N LEU A 1157 9.37 -25.02 -11.45
CA LEU A 1157 9.38 -25.42 -12.86
C LEU A 1157 9.97 -24.32 -13.77
N ILE A 1158 9.61 -23.05 -13.53
CA ILE A 1158 10.14 -21.91 -14.30
C ILE A 1158 11.65 -21.78 -14.12
N VAL A 1159 12.14 -21.91 -12.88
CA VAL A 1159 13.59 -21.84 -12.59
C VAL A 1159 14.33 -22.99 -13.28
N LEU A 1160 13.78 -24.21 -13.23
CA LEU A 1160 14.37 -25.37 -13.91
C LEU A 1160 14.37 -25.21 -15.44
N GLN A 1161 13.33 -24.62 -16.04
CA GLN A 1161 13.28 -24.34 -17.48
C GLN A 1161 14.36 -23.34 -17.91
N LEU A 1162 14.62 -22.31 -17.09
CA LEU A 1162 15.71 -21.37 -17.33
C LEU A 1162 17.09 -22.02 -17.14
N ALA A 1163 17.25 -22.86 -16.13
CA ALA A 1163 18.48 -23.65 -15.96
C ALA A 1163 18.68 -24.59 -17.16
N TRP A 1164 17.64 -25.26 -17.63
CA TRP A 1164 17.68 -26.09 -18.84
C TRP A 1164 18.14 -25.30 -20.07
N GLU A 1165 17.55 -24.13 -20.31
CA GLU A 1165 17.97 -23.22 -21.38
C GLU A 1165 19.45 -22.82 -21.25
N MET A 1166 19.90 -22.46 -20.05
CA MET A 1166 21.31 -22.13 -19.77
C MET A 1166 22.26 -23.27 -20.16
N TYR A 1167 21.92 -24.52 -19.80
CA TYR A 1167 22.72 -25.70 -20.16
C TYR A 1167 22.69 -26.00 -21.66
N LEU A 1168 21.56 -25.82 -22.35
CA LEU A 1168 21.48 -25.97 -23.80
C LEU A 1168 22.38 -24.98 -24.54
N ARG A 1169 22.52 -23.77 -24.00
CA ARG A 1169 23.39 -22.73 -24.54
C ARG A 1169 24.87 -22.93 -24.21
N GLY A 1170 25.24 -24.04 -23.57
CA GLY A 1170 26.63 -24.43 -23.31
C GLY A 1170 27.24 -23.88 -22.02
N PHE A 1171 26.42 -23.35 -21.11
CA PHE A 1171 26.86 -22.91 -19.78
C PHE A 1171 26.57 -23.99 -18.72
N ALA A 1172 27.14 -23.83 -17.52
CA ALA A 1172 26.93 -24.76 -16.41
C ALA A 1172 26.66 -24.05 -15.08
N CYS A 1173 26.20 -24.81 -14.09
CA CYS A 1173 26.09 -24.36 -12.70
C CYS A 1173 27.03 -25.22 -11.85
N GLU A 1174 27.93 -24.59 -11.11
CA GLU A 1174 28.85 -25.28 -10.19
C GLU A 1174 28.14 -25.69 -8.90
N PRO A 1175 28.68 -26.67 -8.15
CA PRO A 1175 28.25 -26.92 -6.77
C PRO A 1175 28.51 -25.70 -5.88
N VAL A 1176 27.71 -25.56 -4.83
CA VAL A 1176 27.94 -24.51 -3.81
C VAL A 1176 29.24 -24.79 -3.07
N ASP A 1177 30.07 -23.77 -2.89
CA ASP A 1177 31.35 -23.84 -2.19
C ASP A 1177 31.37 -22.87 -1.01
N ILE A 1178 31.63 -23.42 0.19
CA ILE A 1178 31.63 -22.65 1.44
C ILE A 1178 32.68 -21.53 1.49
N TYR A 1179 33.74 -21.61 0.68
CA TYR A 1179 34.83 -20.63 0.68
C TYR A 1179 34.73 -19.59 -0.43
N THR A 1180 34.16 -19.95 -1.57
CA THR A 1180 34.12 -19.08 -2.75
C THR A 1180 32.73 -18.56 -3.07
N SER A 1181 31.65 -19.29 -2.76
CA SER A 1181 30.27 -18.84 -2.99
C SER A 1181 29.97 -17.57 -2.19
N ASN A 1182 29.17 -16.67 -2.75
CA ASN A 1182 28.61 -15.54 -2.01
C ASN A 1182 27.51 -16.05 -1.03
N ALA A 1183 27.05 -15.18 -0.14
CA ALA A 1183 25.88 -15.44 0.69
C ALA A 1183 24.61 -15.52 -0.16
N GLU A 1184 24.42 -14.56 -1.10
CA GLU A 1184 23.11 -14.33 -1.74
C GLU A 1184 23.12 -14.19 -3.26
N THR A 1185 24.25 -13.81 -3.86
CA THR A 1185 24.33 -13.52 -5.31
C THR A 1185 25.15 -14.57 -6.06
N PHE A 1186 24.75 -14.89 -7.28
CA PHE A 1186 25.53 -15.75 -8.17
C PHE A 1186 26.81 -15.04 -8.64
N ILE A 1187 27.92 -15.78 -8.70
CA ILE A 1187 29.20 -15.29 -9.22
C ILE A 1187 29.42 -15.87 -10.62
N LEU A 1188 29.92 -15.04 -11.53
CA LEU A 1188 30.23 -15.43 -12.91
C LEU A 1188 31.66 -15.99 -12.99
N HIS A 1189 31.78 -17.20 -13.51
CA HIS A 1189 33.02 -17.76 -14.03
C HIS A 1189 32.93 -17.84 -15.57
N GLU A 1190 34.02 -18.13 -16.28
CA GLU A 1190 34.07 -18.01 -17.76
C GLU A 1190 32.93 -18.73 -18.50
N LYS A 1191 32.52 -19.92 -18.03
CA LYS A 1191 31.45 -20.73 -18.66
C LYS A 1191 30.43 -21.27 -17.67
N SER A 1192 30.42 -20.75 -16.45
CA SER A 1192 29.64 -21.31 -15.37
C SER A 1192 29.21 -20.25 -14.36
N LEU A 1193 28.15 -20.57 -13.62
CA LEU A 1193 27.72 -19.81 -12.46
C LEU A 1193 28.07 -20.56 -11.19
N LEU A 1194 28.68 -19.86 -10.24
CA LEU A 1194 28.85 -20.35 -8.89
C LEU A 1194 27.65 -19.88 -8.05
N PRO A 1195 26.79 -20.80 -7.59
CA PRO A 1195 25.62 -20.46 -6.78
C PRO A 1195 25.99 -19.93 -5.39
N PRO A 1196 25.17 -19.02 -4.82
CA PRO A 1196 25.32 -18.57 -3.45
C PRO A 1196 24.90 -19.64 -2.43
N LEU A 1197 25.25 -19.44 -1.16
CA LEU A 1197 24.83 -20.35 -0.07
C LEU A 1197 23.30 -20.42 0.07
N THR A 1198 22.57 -19.32 -0.14
CA THR A 1198 21.10 -19.30 -0.08
C THR A 1198 20.42 -20.08 -1.20
N ALA A 1199 21.13 -20.46 -2.27
CA ALA A 1199 20.59 -21.32 -3.33
C ALA A 1199 20.40 -22.79 -2.87
N LEU A 1200 20.78 -23.11 -1.63
CA LEU A 1200 20.50 -24.39 -0.99
C LEU A 1200 19.14 -24.33 -0.27
N PRO A 1201 18.18 -25.20 -0.62
CA PRO A 1201 16.90 -25.27 0.06
C PRO A 1201 17.07 -25.49 1.57
N GLY A 1202 16.46 -24.61 2.38
CA GLY A 1202 16.55 -24.64 3.84
C GLY A 1202 17.72 -23.83 4.42
N MET A 1203 18.59 -23.24 3.60
CA MET A 1203 19.60 -22.29 4.05
C MET A 1203 18.98 -20.89 4.22
N GLY A 1204 19.07 -20.33 5.43
CA GLY A 1204 18.57 -18.98 5.71
C GLY A 1204 19.58 -17.89 5.38
N GLN A 1205 19.11 -16.73 4.91
CA GLN A 1205 19.93 -15.56 4.55
C GLN A 1205 20.92 -15.16 5.66
N LYS A 1206 20.45 -15.08 6.92
CA LYS A 1206 21.31 -14.75 8.07
C LYS A 1206 22.43 -15.77 8.30
N ALA A 1207 22.14 -17.06 8.13
CA ALA A 1207 23.14 -18.11 8.29
C ALA A 1207 24.18 -18.04 7.16
N ALA A 1208 23.73 -17.86 5.92
CA ALA A 1208 24.62 -17.65 4.76
C ALA A 1208 25.55 -16.44 4.95
N GLN A 1209 25.01 -15.29 5.36
CA GLN A 1209 25.80 -14.08 5.66
C GLN A 1209 26.81 -14.33 6.78
N ALA A 1210 26.40 -15.00 7.86
CA ALA A 1210 27.28 -15.27 8.98
C ALA A 1210 28.45 -16.20 8.59
N ILE A 1211 28.23 -17.19 7.72
CA ILE A 1211 29.30 -18.05 7.18
C ILE A 1211 30.30 -17.22 6.37
N VAL A 1212 29.81 -16.37 5.47
CA VAL A 1212 30.65 -15.51 4.62
C VAL A 1212 31.43 -14.48 5.43
N GLU A 1213 30.87 -13.99 6.55
CA GLU A 1213 31.60 -13.11 7.45
C GLU A 1213 32.66 -13.88 8.23
N ALA A 1214 32.29 -14.99 8.89
CA ALA A 1214 33.19 -15.76 9.74
C ALA A 1214 34.39 -16.37 8.98
N ARG A 1215 34.23 -16.70 7.70
CA ARG A 1215 35.35 -17.24 6.88
C ARG A 1215 36.43 -16.20 6.56
N LYS A 1216 36.15 -14.90 6.72
CA LYS A 1216 37.17 -13.84 6.53
C LYS A 1216 38.29 -13.95 7.57
N ASP A 1217 37.98 -14.50 8.75
CA ASP A 1217 38.93 -14.71 9.84
C ASP A 1217 39.80 -15.98 9.65
N GLY A 1218 39.67 -16.66 8.52
CA GLY A 1218 40.45 -17.85 8.15
C GLY A 1218 39.59 -19.07 7.86
N VAL A 1219 40.22 -20.13 7.36
CA VAL A 1219 39.56 -21.40 7.02
C VAL A 1219 38.88 -22.03 8.25
N PHE A 1220 37.80 -22.78 8.01
CA PHE A 1220 37.16 -23.54 9.08
C PHE A 1220 37.90 -24.85 9.29
N ILE A 1221 38.32 -25.11 10.52
CA ILE A 1221 39.16 -26.28 10.85
C ILE A 1221 38.34 -27.56 11.13
N SER A 1222 37.05 -27.41 11.48
CA SER A 1222 36.09 -28.50 11.65
C SER A 1222 34.66 -28.02 11.44
N ILE A 1223 33.70 -28.95 11.44
CA ILE A 1223 32.27 -28.63 11.37
C ILE A 1223 31.82 -27.92 12.65
N GLU A 1224 32.35 -28.31 13.81
CA GLU A 1224 32.12 -27.63 15.09
C GLU A 1224 32.64 -26.19 15.09
N ASP A 1225 33.82 -25.96 14.51
CA ASP A 1225 34.41 -24.62 14.36
C ASP A 1225 33.52 -23.71 13.48
N LEU A 1226 33.03 -24.23 12.35
CA LEU A 1226 32.07 -23.54 11.49
C LEU A 1226 30.79 -23.18 12.25
N ALA A 1227 30.16 -24.17 12.92
CA ALA A 1227 28.91 -23.96 13.64
C ALA A 1227 29.06 -22.92 14.75
N THR A 1228 30.20 -22.95 15.45
CA THR A 1228 30.49 -22.06 16.57
C THR A 1228 30.83 -20.65 16.10
N ARG A 1229 31.81 -20.49 15.19
CA ARG A 1229 32.26 -19.17 14.70
C ARG A 1229 31.19 -18.43 13.92
N ALA A 1230 30.45 -19.14 13.07
CA ALA A 1230 29.39 -18.52 12.26
C ALA A 1230 28.01 -18.54 12.95
N HIS A 1231 27.90 -19.09 14.16
CA HIS A 1231 26.64 -19.25 14.90
C HIS A 1231 25.52 -19.89 14.06
N VAL A 1232 25.86 -20.89 13.26
CA VAL A 1232 24.95 -21.53 12.31
C VAL A 1232 24.17 -22.65 13.01
N PRO A 1233 22.83 -22.66 12.93
CA PRO A 1233 22.02 -23.68 13.59
C PRO A 1233 22.18 -25.06 12.92
N ALA A 1234 21.99 -26.13 13.69
CA ALA A 1234 22.18 -27.51 13.22
C ALA A 1234 21.47 -27.85 11.90
N PRO A 1235 20.21 -27.43 11.64
CA PRO A 1235 19.55 -27.68 10.36
C PRO A 1235 20.32 -27.12 9.15
N SER A 1236 20.96 -25.95 9.28
CA SER A 1236 21.74 -25.34 8.21
C SER A 1236 23.06 -26.07 7.96
N ILE A 1237 23.66 -26.67 9.00
CA ILE A 1237 24.82 -27.56 8.86
C ILE A 1237 24.44 -28.83 8.09
N GLU A 1238 23.28 -29.42 8.39
CA GLU A 1238 22.81 -30.60 7.65
C GLU A 1238 22.55 -30.29 6.16
N VAL A 1239 22.06 -29.08 5.84
CA VAL A 1239 21.90 -28.63 4.45
C VAL A 1239 23.24 -28.58 3.72
N LEU A 1240 24.28 -27.99 4.33
CA LEU A 1240 25.64 -27.95 3.77
C LEU A 1240 26.23 -29.36 3.61
N ARG A 1241 26.03 -30.21 4.62
CA ARG A 1241 26.50 -31.61 4.60
C ARG A 1241 25.83 -32.40 3.47
N ALA A 1242 24.52 -32.28 3.33
CA ALA A 1242 23.74 -33.00 2.31
C ALA A 1242 24.12 -32.59 0.87
N HIS A 1243 24.49 -31.32 0.66
CA HIS A 1243 24.99 -30.86 -0.63
C HIS A 1243 26.42 -31.32 -0.93
N GLY A 1244 27.21 -31.59 0.11
CA GLY A 1244 28.62 -31.99 0.02
C GLY A 1244 29.63 -30.86 0.29
N CYS A 1245 29.18 -29.68 0.73
CA CYS A 1245 30.06 -28.54 1.01
C CYS A 1245 31.08 -28.80 2.13
N LEU A 1246 30.78 -29.75 3.03
CA LEU A 1246 31.60 -30.08 4.19
C LEU A 1246 32.49 -31.33 3.96
N ALA A 1247 32.57 -31.80 2.71
CA ALA A 1247 33.35 -32.99 2.37
C ALA A 1247 34.84 -32.78 2.70
N GLY A 1248 35.40 -33.68 3.52
CA GLY A 1248 36.80 -33.63 3.95
C GLY A 1248 37.06 -32.83 5.24
N MET A 1249 36.03 -32.23 5.85
CA MET A 1249 36.14 -31.60 7.18
C MET A 1249 35.95 -32.63 8.30
N THR A 1250 36.65 -32.47 9.42
CA THR A 1250 36.42 -33.30 10.63
C THR A 1250 35.22 -32.79 11.42
N GLU A 1251 34.55 -33.67 12.18
CA GLU A 1251 33.38 -33.29 13.00
C GLU A 1251 33.78 -32.29 14.10
N SER A 1252 34.89 -32.55 14.80
CA SER A 1252 35.40 -31.71 15.89
C SER A 1252 36.88 -31.40 15.74
N ASN A 1253 37.34 -30.39 16.50
CA ASN A 1253 38.75 -30.08 16.64
C ASN A 1253 39.43 -31.12 17.55
N GLN A 1254 40.51 -31.75 17.09
CA GLN A 1254 41.29 -32.69 17.91
C GLN A 1254 42.31 -31.98 18.81
N VAL A 1255 42.64 -30.70 18.51
CA VAL A 1255 43.56 -29.86 19.28
C VAL A 1255 43.07 -28.41 19.21
N GLU A 1256 42.75 -27.80 20.35
CA GLU A 1256 42.54 -26.35 20.49
C GLU A 1256 43.86 -25.68 20.90
N LEU A 1257 44.29 -24.66 20.15
CA LEU A 1257 45.49 -23.89 20.48
C LEU A 1257 45.09 -22.44 20.80
N PHE A 1258 45.11 -22.13 22.10
CA PHE A 1258 44.81 -20.85 22.76
C PHE A 1258 43.37 -20.32 22.57
N ALA A 1259 42.63 -20.34 23.69
CA ALA A 1259 41.30 -19.73 23.86
C ALA A 1259 41.37 -18.21 24.04
#